data_AF-A0AA88RZX5-F1
#
_entry.id   AF-A0AA88RZX5-F1
#
_cell.length_a   1.000
_cell.length_b   1.000
_cell.length_c   1.000
_cell.angle_alpha   90.00
_cell.angle_beta   90.00
_cell.angle_gamma   90.00
#
_symmetry.space_group_name_H-M   'P 1'
#
loop_
_entity.id
_entity.type
_entity.pdbx_description
1 polymer ?
#
loop_
_entity_poly.entity_id
_entity_poly.type
_entity_poly.pdbx_seq_one_letter_code
_entity_poly.pdbx_strand_id
1 'polypeptide(L)'
;MGHGIFHLGDAVLLHPQGAEALVDEAEDHCVAVAVVAAATVWCWDLGETRKTFTDHLYTDLEQAGFRKFRDDDSIETGKYLDLELSKAIKESRISIVVLSKNYASSTWCLNELVTILECNESRGAAVLPIFYDVEPSDVRKQEGSFKSAFERYENEVEAERDPDRKMELAKRVEGWKAALRQVADLTGMVLTNQADGHESEFIKKIVKFVGDKVKRALLSVAPHPIGIDLRAENINSWLRDGSNDVGIVAICGMGGIGKTTIAKYLYNLNFERFEGSSFLASIREVSGQPDGLVRLQRQLLSDILKGKKEKIYNADQGIVRIKEALRCIKVLVVLDDVDQVDQLYAVLGMRDWLHQGSKIIITTRKKELLKAYEVHTVHEVIGMDNVESLELFSWHAFAQDHPIEGYMDYSKRVVHYCDGLPLALQVLGSSLSGKTKAEWGSALEKLEAIPEGQILNKLKISYDSLQDDHDRNLFLDIACFFVGKDKDWTSTILDGCGFFTTIGIHNLIDRCLLRVNRYDNKLMMHQLIQDMGREIVNQESAREPGKRNRLWHTKAFNPLRLLKMIDLSHSHGLVSDILDFSLVPNLERLVLKHCINLIEVHESIGVLQRLVLLNLKGCQNLRKLPTTIHQLKSLEELILSGCSKLYDLDNTKPPTLTQVNQPQLGCIAQQQLELER
;
A
#
# COMPACT_ATOMS: atom_id res chain seq x y z
N MET A 1 -3.03 -53.80 12.86
CA MET A 1 -2.61 -53.07 14.07
C MET A 1 -2.81 -51.58 13.76
N GLY A 2 -3.61 -50.79 14.47
CA GLY A 2 -4.58 -51.11 15.52
C GLY A 2 -4.95 -49.86 16.33
N HIS A 3 -6.09 -49.23 16.02
CA HIS A 3 -6.80 -48.15 16.75
C HIS A 3 -6.01 -46.84 17.04
N GLY A 4 -6.65 -45.67 17.21
CA GLY A 4 -8.09 -45.41 17.29
C GLY A 4 -8.51 -43.96 16.99
N ILE A 5 -9.82 -43.75 17.05
CA ILE A 5 -10.57 -42.52 16.76
C ILE A 5 -10.91 -41.83 18.09
N PHE A 6 -10.97 -40.50 18.14
CA PHE A 6 -11.99 -39.81 18.94
C PHE A 6 -12.41 -38.47 18.31
N HIS A 7 -13.71 -38.30 18.14
CA HIS A 7 -14.41 -37.04 17.86
C HIS A 7 -15.51 -36.90 18.91
N LEU A 8 -15.64 -35.71 19.50
CA LEU A 8 -16.79 -35.13 20.21
C LEU A 8 -16.38 -33.67 20.49
N GLY A 9 -17.25 -32.66 20.48
CA GLY A 9 -18.70 -32.71 20.30
C GLY A 9 -19.37 -31.71 21.24
N ASP A 10 -20.00 -30.70 20.65
CA ASP A 10 -21.00 -29.79 21.21
C ASP A 10 -20.58 -28.54 21.99
N ALA A 11 -21.37 -27.50 21.74
CA ALA A 11 -21.28 -26.15 22.31
C ALA A 11 -22.53 -25.86 23.14
N VAL A 12 -22.38 -25.05 24.20
CA VAL A 12 -23.51 -24.50 24.95
C VAL A 12 -23.27 -23.00 25.19
N LEU A 13 -24.26 -22.19 24.82
CA LEU A 13 -24.34 -20.75 25.10
C LEU A 13 -24.65 -20.50 26.58
N LEU A 14 -24.11 -19.43 27.15
CA LEU A 14 -24.80 -18.56 28.13
C LEU A 14 -24.02 -17.23 28.34
N HIS A 15 -24.75 -16.17 28.72
CA HIS A 15 -24.27 -14.78 28.86
C HIS A 15 -24.90 -14.19 30.17
N PRO A 16 -24.64 -12.94 30.61
CA PRO A 16 -23.70 -12.68 31.72
C PRO A 16 -24.29 -12.07 33.02
N GLN A 17 -23.50 -12.19 34.11
CA GLN A 17 -23.41 -11.34 35.32
C GLN A 17 -22.25 -11.85 36.22
N GLY A 18 -21.62 -11.10 37.13
CA GLY A 18 -21.70 -9.65 37.41
C GLY A 18 -21.18 -9.31 38.83
N ALA A 19 -20.31 -8.29 38.97
CA ALA A 19 -19.65 -7.83 40.23
C ALA A 19 -18.62 -8.84 40.83
N GLU A 20 -17.57 -8.50 41.61
CA GLU A 20 -16.67 -7.34 41.77
C GLU A 20 -15.60 -7.73 42.84
N ALA A 21 -14.47 -7.00 42.88
CA ALA A 21 -13.56 -6.78 44.03
C ALA A 21 -12.39 -7.76 44.38
N LEU A 22 -11.15 -7.27 44.12
CA LEU A 22 -9.94 -7.20 45.00
C LEU A 22 -9.23 -8.53 45.44
N VAL A 23 -7.90 -8.65 45.56
CA VAL A 23 -6.73 -7.74 45.34
C VAL A 23 -5.42 -8.55 45.21
N ASP A 24 -4.42 -8.02 44.48
CA ASP A 24 -2.97 -8.39 44.38
C ASP A 24 -2.59 -9.87 44.04
N GLU A 25 -1.41 -10.20 43.49
CA GLU A 25 -0.14 -9.47 43.37
C GLU A 25 0.58 -9.79 42.01
N ALA A 26 1.69 -9.12 41.71
CA ALA A 26 2.25 -8.98 40.35
C ALA A 26 2.95 -10.22 39.73
N GLU A 27 2.90 -10.31 38.39
CA GLU A 27 4.09 -10.66 37.58
C GLU A 27 4.01 -10.02 36.18
N ASP A 28 5.13 -9.51 35.68
CA ASP A 28 5.22 -8.65 34.50
C ASP A 28 4.89 -9.36 33.18
N HIS A 29 4.10 -8.71 32.31
CA HIS A 29 4.30 -8.63 30.85
C HIS A 29 3.24 -7.69 30.22
N CYS A 30 3.37 -6.38 30.47
CA CYS A 30 2.48 -5.36 29.89
C CYS A 30 2.70 -5.18 28.38
N VAL A 31 1.87 -5.85 27.58
CA VAL A 31 1.67 -5.56 26.16
C VAL A 31 1.15 -4.12 26.00
N ALA A 32 1.90 -3.29 25.28
CA ALA A 32 1.55 -1.88 25.05
C ALA A 32 0.33 -1.74 24.12
N VAL A 33 -0.88 -1.63 24.69
CA VAL A 33 -2.10 -1.26 23.96
C VAL A 33 -2.32 0.26 24.06
N ALA A 34 -1.60 1.00 23.21
CA ALA A 34 -1.72 2.45 23.11
C ALA A 34 -3.00 2.88 22.35
N VAL A 35 -4.16 2.86 23.03
CA VAL A 35 -5.39 3.50 22.57
C VAL A 35 -6.02 4.39 23.65
N VAL A 36 -5.24 5.38 24.08
CA VAL A 36 -5.78 6.66 24.53
C VAL A 36 -5.21 7.71 23.59
N ALA A 37 -6.04 8.63 23.10
CA ALA A 37 -5.60 9.71 22.22
C ALA A 37 -4.78 10.74 23.03
N ALA A 38 -3.53 10.39 23.34
CA ALA A 38 -2.58 11.26 24.00
C ALA A 38 -2.22 12.43 23.07
N ALA A 39 -3.05 13.47 23.11
CA ALA A 39 -2.56 14.81 22.93
C ALA A 39 -1.77 15.15 24.18
N THR A 40 -0.45 15.16 24.05
CA THR A 40 0.42 15.85 25.00
C THR A 40 0.15 17.33 24.83
N VAL A 41 -0.48 17.94 25.84
CA VAL A 41 -0.80 19.37 25.88
C VAL A 41 0.15 20.04 26.85
N TRP A 42 0.88 21.02 26.34
CA TRP A 42 1.97 21.71 27.05
C TRP A 42 1.55 23.12 27.37
N CYS A 43 1.68 23.55 28.63
CA CYS A 43 1.21 24.86 29.07
C CYS A 43 2.34 25.63 29.78
N TRP A 44 2.87 26.65 29.10
CA TRP A 44 4.07 27.37 29.51
C TRP A 44 3.80 28.59 30.39
N ASP A 45 4.13 28.52 31.69
CA ASP A 45 4.40 29.71 32.51
C ASP A 45 5.37 29.40 33.68
N LEU A 46 6.43 30.20 33.79
CA LEU A 46 7.33 30.23 34.96
C LEU A 46 7.03 31.40 35.92
N GLY A 47 6.04 32.23 35.62
CA GLY A 47 5.66 33.41 36.40
C GLY A 47 4.58 33.15 37.46
N GLU A 48 3.87 34.22 37.81
CA GLU A 48 2.80 34.22 38.83
C GLU A 48 1.55 33.41 38.41
N THR A 49 1.43 33.04 37.12
CA THR A 49 0.31 32.26 36.58
C THR A 49 0.45 30.76 36.87
N ARG A 50 1.68 30.26 37.09
CA ARG A 50 2.00 28.85 37.39
C ARG A 50 1.23 28.23 38.56
N LYS A 51 0.78 29.03 39.54
CA LYS A 51 0.00 28.59 40.71
C LYS A 51 -1.47 29.02 40.70
N THR A 52 -1.92 29.65 39.62
CA THR A 52 -3.27 30.20 39.47
C THR A 52 -3.87 29.69 38.16
N PHE A 53 -3.95 30.53 37.13
CA PHE A 53 -4.54 30.21 35.84
C PHE A 53 -3.95 28.96 35.19
N THR A 54 -2.62 28.83 35.16
CA THR A 54 -1.94 27.69 34.54
C THR A 54 -2.24 26.38 35.28
N ASP A 55 -2.33 26.39 36.61
CA ASP A 55 -2.62 25.19 37.42
C ASP A 55 -4.07 24.70 37.23
N HIS A 56 -5.02 25.65 37.17
CA HIS A 56 -6.42 25.37 36.85
C HIS A 56 -6.58 24.87 35.41
N LEU A 57 -5.87 25.45 34.43
CA LEU A 57 -5.86 24.98 33.05
C LEU A 57 -5.27 23.56 32.94
N TYR A 58 -4.17 23.26 33.63
CA TYR A 58 -3.63 21.88 33.73
C TYR A 58 -4.66 20.90 34.30
N THR A 59 -5.36 21.29 35.37
CA THR A 59 -6.34 20.44 36.04
C THR A 59 -7.55 20.13 35.15
N ASP A 60 -8.12 21.14 34.47
CA ASP A 60 -9.27 20.93 33.60
C ASP A 60 -8.90 20.18 32.31
N LEU A 61 -7.67 20.32 31.80
CA LEU A 61 -7.14 19.51 30.69
C LEU A 61 -7.00 18.02 31.07
N GLU A 62 -6.51 17.73 32.28
CA GLU A 62 -6.40 16.37 32.80
C GLU A 62 -7.77 15.73 33.04
N GLN A 63 -8.72 16.47 33.62
CA GLN A 63 -10.12 16.02 33.76
C GLN A 63 -10.80 15.76 32.41
N ALA A 64 -10.39 16.48 31.35
CA ALA A 64 -10.84 16.24 29.98
C ALA A 64 -10.13 15.06 29.28
N GLY A 65 -9.18 14.39 29.96
CA GLY A 65 -8.50 13.18 29.48
C GLY A 65 -7.26 13.44 28.62
N PHE A 66 -6.68 14.65 28.63
CA PHE A 66 -5.44 14.94 27.91
C PHE A 66 -4.21 14.56 28.74
N ARG A 67 -3.16 14.06 28.07
CA ARG A 67 -1.88 13.78 28.74
C ARG A 67 -1.14 15.11 28.91
N LYS A 68 -0.69 15.42 30.12
CA LYS A 68 0.09 16.63 30.41
C LYS A 68 1.59 16.31 30.48
N PHE A 69 2.40 17.35 30.33
CA PHE A 69 3.76 17.39 30.84
C PHE A 69 3.87 18.68 31.66
N ARG A 70 4.45 18.60 32.85
CA ARG A 70 4.69 19.73 33.76
C ARG A 70 6.10 19.55 34.31
N ASP A 71 6.93 20.59 34.29
CA ASP A 71 8.37 20.49 34.62
C ASP A 71 8.66 19.90 36.01
N ASP A 72 7.71 20.03 36.95
CA ASP A 72 7.81 19.48 38.31
C ASP A 72 7.83 17.94 38.35
N ASP A 73 7.18 17.26 37.39
CA ASP A 73 7.05 15.79 37.37
C ASP A 73 8.39 15.09 37.02
N SER A 74 9.43 15.86 36.72
CA SER A 74 10.77 15.40 36.31
C SER A 74 11.94 15.97 37.14
N ILE A 75 11.68 16.61 38.30
CA ILE A 75 12.75 17.17 39.17
C ILE A 75 13.38 16.09 40.09
N GLU A 76 13.66 14.91 39.55
CA GLU A 76 14.68 14.01 40.09
C GLU A 76 15.90 13.99 39.15
N THR A 77 17.09 14.22 39.71
CA THR A 77 18.39 14.25 39.01
C THR A 77 18.61 15.39 37.99
N GLY A 78 19.10 16.53 38.51
CA GLY A 78 19.62 17.62 37.69
C GLY A 78 20.85 17.22 36.86
N LYS A 79 20.62 16.82 35.59
CA LYS A 79 21.55 16.98 34.44
C LYS A 79 20.97 16.67 33.04
N TYR A 80 19.69 16.32 32.92
CA TYR A 80 19.09 15.84 31.66
C TYR A 80 17.95 16.69 31.05
N LEU A 81 17.50 17.76 31.71
CA LEU A 81 16.29 18.52 31.31
C LEU A 81 16.24 18.88 29.80
N ASP A 82 17.29 19.47 29.24
CA ASP A 82 17.26 20.03 27.87
C ASP A 82 16.95 18.99 26.78
N LEU A 83 17.43 17.74 26.95
CA LEU A 83 17.16 16.64 26.02
C LEU A 83 15.73 16.09 26.19
N GLU A 84 15.24 15.97 27.42
CA GLU A 84 13.89 15.48 27.69
C GLU A 84 12.83 16.51 27.28
N LEU A 85 13.01 17.78 27.62
CA LEU A 85 12.17 18.89 27.15
C LEU A 85 12.17 18.97 25.62
N SER A 86 13.33 18.92 24.96
CA SER A 86 13.40 18.94 23.50
C SER A 86 12.65 17.75 22.88
N LYS A 87 12.83 16.53 23.43
CA LYS A 87 12.12 15.32 22.99
C LYS A 87 10.61 15.44 23.20
N ALA A 88 10.19 15.98 24.33
CA ALA A 88 8.80 15.96 24.73
C ALA A 88 8.00 17.13 24.09
N ILE A 89 8.63 18.26 23.81
CA ILE A 89 8.16 19.26 22.83
C ILE A 89 8.00 18.61 21.45
N LYS A 90 8.98 17.83 20.97
CA LYS A 90 8.87 17.09 19.69
C LYS A 90 7.77 16.03 19.69
N GLU A 91 7.40 15.47 20.84
CA GLU A 91 6.30 14.48 20.95
C GLU A 91 4.92 15.13 21.16
N SER A 92 4.84 16.46 21.18
CA SER A 92 3.61 17.22 21.38
C SER A 92 2.68 17.24 20.17
N ARG A 93 1.36 17.22 20.41
CA ARG A 93 0.35 17.45 19.36
C ARG A 93 -0.12 18.89 19.30
N ILE A 94 -0.23 19.53 20.47
CA ILE A 94 -0.62 20.94 20.62
C ILE A 94 0.25 21.58 21.68
N SER A 95 0.92 22.68 21.34
CA SER A 95 1.69 23.50 22.28
C SER A 95 0.88 24.74 22.65
N ILE A 96 0.54 24.88 23.94
CA ILE A 96 -0.16 26.05 24.47
C ILE A 96 0.88 27.01 25.06
N VAL A 97 1.00 28.17 24.45
CA VAL A 97 1.93 29.22 24.87
C VAL A 97 1.14 30.25 25.67
N VAL A 98 1.27 30.23 27.01
CA VAL A 98 0.61 31.23 27.87
C VAL A 98 1.51 32.46 27.99
N LEU A 99 1.21 33.46 27.18
CA LEU A 99 1.88 34.75 27.17
C LEU A 99 1.32 35.58 28.32
N SER A 100 2.13 35.77 29.36
CA SER A 100 1.85 36.60 30.53
C SER A 100 2.71 37.87 30.53
N LYS A 101 2.37 38.86 31.35
CA LYS A 101 3.10 40.15 31.44
C LYS A 101 4.62 39.98 31.65
N ASN A 102 5.01 38.94 32.38
CA ASN A 102 6.40 38.64 32.77
C ASN A 102 7.08 37.58 31.88
N TYR A 103 6.40 37.06 30.84
CA TYR A 103 6.89 35.94 30.02
C TYR A 103 8.28 36.20 29.43
N ALA A 104 8.49 37.37 28.83
CA ALA A 104 9.78 37.75 28.23
C ALA A 104 10.90 38.06 29.23
N SER A 105 10.64 38.09 30.54
CA SER A 105 11.70 38.25 31.55
C SER A 105 12.53 36.98 31.74
N SER A 106 12.03 35.83 31.27
CA SER A 106 12.68 34.51 31.33
C SER A 106 13.33 34.16 29.99
N THR A 107 14.65 33.98 29.99
CA THR A 107 15.38 33.50 28.81
C THR A 107 15.06 32.05 28.46
N TRP A 108 14.52 31.27 29.40
CA TRP A 108 14.13 29.88 29.17
C TRP A 108 12.87 29.82 28.30
N CYS A 109 11.80 30.49 28.73
CA CYS A 109 10.54 30.61 28.00
C CYS A 109 10.73 31.13 26.57
N LEU A 110 11.67 32.08 26.38
CA LEU A 110 12.01 32.61 25.06
C LEU A 110 12.77 31.60 24.17
N ASN A 111 13.69 30.79 24.71
CA ASN A 111 14.34 29.71 23.94
C ASN A 111 13.34 28.60 23.57
N GLU A 112 12.40 28.29 24.47
CA GLU A 112 11.40 27.25 24.26
C GLU A 112 10.36 27.68 23.23
N LEU A 113 9.96 28.95 23.23
CA LEU A 113 9.11 29.51 22.19
C LEU A 113 9.75 29.36 20.79
N VAL A 114 11.05 29.66 20.66
CA VAL A 114 11.81 29.42 19.41
C VAL A 114 11.76 27.92 19.05
N THR A 115 12.07 27.04 20.00
CA THR A 115 12.09 25.58 19.80
C THR A 115 10.72 25.03 19.38
N ILE A 116 9.63 25.53 19.96
CA ILE A 116 8.24 25.15 19.63
C ILE A 116 7.90 25.56 18.19
N LEU A 117 8.31 26.77 17.77
CA LEU A 117 8.01 27.28 16.43
C LEU A 117 8.84 26.55 15.35
N GLU A 118 10.12 26.29 15.59
CA GLU A 118 10.97 25.46 14.72
C GLU A 118 10.43 24.02 14.58
N CYS A 119 9.94 23.42 15.69
CA CYS A 119 9.29 22.11 15.66
C CYS A 119 7.94 22.13 14.94
N ASN A 120 7.20 23.24 14.98
CA ASN A 120 5.95 23.40 14.24
C ASN A 120 6.20 23.50 12.72
N GLU A 121 7.10 24.38 12.27
CA GLU A 121 7.36 24.57 10.83
C GLU A 121 7.74 23.27 10.10
N SER A 122 8.49 22.40 10.79
CA SER A 122 8.93 21.11 10.25
C SER A 122 7.87 20.00 10.30
N ARG A 123 6.85 20.07 11.16
CA ARG A 123 5.93 18.94 11.44
C ARG A 123 4.43 19.26 11.46
N GLY A 124 4.03 20.53 11.44
CA GLY A 124 2.64 20.97 11.49
C GLY A 124 1.95 20.76 12.85
N ALA A 125 2.71 20.81 13.96
CA ALA A 125 2.16 20.70 15.32
C ALA A 125 1.46 22.00 15.73
N ALA A 126 0.19 21.95 16.13
CA ALA A 126 -0.60 23.16 16.33
C ALA A 126 -0.12 23.98 17.54
N VAL A 127 0.25 25.24 17.32
CA VAL A 127 0.57 26.20 18.38
C VAL A 127 -0.68 27.03 18.71
N LEU A 128 -1.04 27.11 20.00
CA LEU A 128 -2.13 27.92 20.52
C LEU A 128 -1.57 29.01 21.45
N PRO A 129 -1.48 30.27 21.00
CA PRO A 129 -1.19 31.39 21.89
C PRO A 129 -2.38 31.66 22.80
N ILE A 130 -2.13 31.77 24.10
CA ILE A 130 -3.05 32.31 25.09
C ILE A 130 -2.46 33.63 25.59
N PHE A 131 -3.16 34.72 25.33
CA PHE A 131 -2.78 36.05 25.79
C PHE A 131 -3.47 36.28 27.14
N TYR A 132 -2.71 36.06 28.22
CA TYR A 132 -3.16 36.20 29.60
C TYR A 132 -2.73 37.57 30.12
N ASP A 133 -3.70 38.47 30.30
CA ASP A 133 -3.46 39.84 30.76
C ASP A 133 -2.51 40.67 29.89
N VAL A 134 -2.30 40.29 28.63
CA VAL A 134 -1.45 40.99 27.65
C VAL A 134 -2.19 41.15 26.33
N GLU A 135 -1.92 42.23 25.60
CA GLU A 135 -2.47 42.42 24.26
C GLU A 135 -1.55 41.79 23.19
N PRO A 136 -2.08 41.13 22.15
CA PRO A 136 -1.28 40.57 21.05
C PRO A 136 -0.41 41.60 20.34
N SER A 137 -0.82 42.88 20.31
CA SER A 137 -0.02 43.99 19.76
C SER A 137 1.30 44.17 20.50
N ASP A 138 1.26 44.05 21.82
CA ASP A 138 2.37 44.34 22.72
C ASP A 138 3.39 43.21 22.62
N VAL A 139 2.92 41.96 22.57
CA VAL A 139 3.75 40.79 22.27
C VAL A 139 4.40 40.91 20.88
N ARG A 140 3.62 41.24 19.84
CA ARG A 140 4.09 41.35 18.44
C ARG A 140 5.17 42.42 18.27
N LYS A 141 5.02 43.58 18.92
CA LYS A 141 5.96 44.70 18.79
C LYS A 141 7.02 44.76 19.88
N GLN A 142 6.94 43.88 20.88
CA GLN A 142 7.74 43.94 22.09
C GLN A 142 7.52 45.27 22.87
N GLU A 143 6.28 45.76 22.86
CA GLU A 143 5.82 46.95 23.59
C GLU A 143 5.25 46.55 24.99
N GLY A 144 4.73 47.52 25.75
CA GLY A 144 4.14 47.24 27.08
C GLY A 144 5.13 46.63 28.07
N SER A 145 4.74 45.55 28.75
CA SER A 145 5.58 44.86 29.74
C SER A 145 6.75 44.08 29.12
N PHE A 146 6.72 43.80 27.82
CA PHE A 146 7.79 43.10 27.11
C PHE A 146 8.99 44.03 26.86
N LYS A 147 8.74 45.34 26.74
CA LYS A 147 9.76 46.35 26.40
C LYS A 147 10.92 46.36 27.38
N SER A 148 10.64 46.40 28.68
CA SER A 148 11.68 46.44 29.73
C SER A 148 12.55 45.18 29.79
N ALA A 149 12.02 44.03 29.34
CA ALA A 149 12.81 42.80 29.25
C ALA A 149 13.79 42.86 28.06
N PHE A 150 13.31 43.28 26.89
CA PHE A 150 14.17 43.43 25.70
C PHE A 150 15.20 44.55 25.84
N GLU A 151 14.84 45.69 26.45
CA GLU A 151 15.81 46.72 26.83
C GLU A 151 16.93 46.14 27.72
N ARG A 152 16.62 45.22 28.65
CA ARG A 152 17.66 44.57 29.47
C ARG A 152 18.59 43.71 28.62
N TYR A 153 18.05 42.85 27.76
CA TYR A 153 18.86 41.98 26.90
C TYR A 153 19.69 42.76 25.86
N GLU A 154 19.17 43.86 25.33
CA GLU A 154 19.92 44.74 24.42
C GLU A 154 21.09 45.41 25.13
N ASN A 155 20.89 45.90 26.37
CA ASN A 155 21.99 46.39 27.21
C ASN A 155 23.02 45.29 27.56
N GLU A 156 22.58 44.04 27.79
CA GLU A 156 23.48 42.89 28.01
C GLU A 156 24.33 42.61 26.75
N VAL A 157 23.73 42.65 25.54
CA VAL A 157 24.44 42.55 24.25
C VAL A 157 25.42 43.70 24.07
N GLU A 158 25.03 44.95 24.36
CA GLU A 158 25.93 46.11 24.23
C GLU A 158 27.11 46.05 25.19
N ALA A 159 26.91 45.57 26.42
CA ALA A 159 27.93 45.45 27.45
C ALA A 159 28.95 44.31 27.23
N GLU A 160 28.58 43.25 26.48
CA GLU A 160 29.51 42.17 26.13
C GLU A 160 30.67 42.68 25.26
N ARG A 161 31.89 42.26 25.64
CA ARG A 161 33.17 42.70 25.06
C ARG A 161 33.80 41.64 24.17
N ASP A 162 33.46 40.37 24.37
CA ASP A 162 33.90 39.28 23.50
C ASP A 162 33.11 39.30 22.17
N PRO A 163 33.76 39.43 21.00
CA PRO A 163 33.07 39.60 19.72
C PRO A 163 32.17 38.41 19.35
N ASP A 164 32.61 37.18 19.63
CA ASP A 164 31.90 35.97 19.25
C ASP A 164 30.65 35.78 20.13
N ARG A 165 30.79 35.94 21.45
CA ARG A 165 29.64 35.92 22.38
C ARG A 165 28.67 37.07 22.14
N LYS A 166 29.16 38.27 21.82
CA LYS A 166 28.30 39.40 21.47
C LYS A 166 27.45 39.09 20.24
N MET A 167 28.04 38.47 19.21
CA MET A 167 27.32 38.03 18.02
C MET A 167 26.30 36.91 18.34
N GLU A 168 26.66 35.95 19.20
CA GLU A 168 25.75 34.89 19.64
C GLU A 168 24.54 35.44 20.43
N LEU A 169 24.79 36.31 21.42
CA LEU A 169 23.75 36.97 22.21
C LEU A 169 22.83 37.82 21.34
N ALA A 170 23.39 38.63 20.42
CA ALA A 170 22.60 39.42 19.48
C ALA A 170 21.71 38.54 18.59
N LYS A 171 22.25 37.43 18.07
CA LYS A 171 21.50 36.46 17.26
C LYS A 171 20.35 35.82 18.06
N ARG A 172 20.57 35.50 19.34
CA ARG A 172 19.51 34.95 20.22
C ARG A 172 18.41 35.97 20.48
N VAL A 173 18.75 37.22 20.77
CA VAL A 173 17.77 38.29 21.01
C VAL A 173 16.89 38.54 19.77
N GLU A 174 17.47 38.59 18.57
CA GLU A 174 16.68 38.69 17.34
C GLU A 174 15.84 37.43 17.06
N GLY A 175 16.34 36.24 17.37
CA GLY A 175 15.56 35.00 17.33
C GLY A 175 14.33 35.06 18.24
N TRP A 176 14.48 35.56 19.46
CA TRP A 176 13.36 35.75 20.41
C TRP A 176 12.34 36.79 19.91
N LYS A 177 12.80 37.91 19.33
CA LYS A 177 11.89 38.91 18.70
C LYS A 177 11.12 38.33 17.52
N ALA A 178 11.78 37.55 16.66
CA ALA A 178 11.14 36.89 15.52
C ALA A 178 10.08 35.88 16.00
N ALA A 179 10.41 35.05 16.99
CA ALA A 179 9.49 34.09 17.60
C ALA A 179 8.25 34.76 18.24
N LEU A 180 8.43 35.87 18.97
CA LEU A 180 7.32 36.62 19.55
C LEU A 180 6.43 37.29 18.51
N ARG A 181 7.00 37.80 17.39
CA ARG A 181 6.22 38.27 16.24
C ARG A 181 5.38 37.15 15.64
N GLN A 182 6.03 36.02 15.34
CA GLN A 182 5.39 34.86 14.71
C GLN A 182 4.25 34.30 15.57
N VAL A 183 4.46 34.09 16.87
CA VAL A 183 3.40 33.57 17.75
C VAL A 183 2.25 34.57 17.93
N ALA A 184 2.52 35.88 17.88
CA ALA A 184 1.51 36.92 17.95
C ALA A 184 0.75 37.16 16.62
N ASP A 185 1.22 36.58 15.51
CA ASP A 185 0.51 36.51 14.23
C ASP A 185 -0.40 35.28 14.12
N LEU A 186 -0.26 34.29 14.99
CA LEU A 186 -1.16 33.15 15.06
C LEU A 186 -2.52 33.53 15.68
N THR A 187 -3.56 32.80 15.28
CA THR A 187 -4.90 32.94 15.88
C THR A 187 -4.91 32.36 17.30
N GLY A 188 -4.68 33.20 18.30
CA GLY A 188 -4.75 32.84 19.72
C GLY A 188 -6.04 33.23 20.42
N MET A 189 -6.08 33.00 21.73
CA MET A 189 -7.20 33.33 22.62
C MET A 189 -6.78 34.42 23.61
N VAL A 190 -7.55 35.49 23.73
CA VAL A 190 -7.27 36.62 24.64
C VAL A 190 -8.29 36.59 25.79
N LEU A 191 -7.82 36.60 27.05
CA LEU A 191 -8.68 36.48 28.25
C LEU A 191 -9.76 37.57 28.31
N THR A 192 -9.37 38.83 28.14
CA THR A 192 -10.23 40.02 28.20
C THR A 192 -11.35 39.98 27.16
N ASN A 193 -11.08 39.47 25.96
CA ASN A 193 -12.02 39.49 24.83
C ASN A 193 -12.98 38.29 24.79
N GLN A 194 -12.73 37.21 25.54
CA GLN A 194 -13.48 35.95 25.38
C GLN A 194 -14.36 35.55 26.56
N ALA A 195 -14.19 36.12 27.76
CA ALA A 195 -14.90 35.68 28.97
C ALA A 195 -15.24 36.83 29.94
N ASP A 196 -15.27 38.07 29.48
CA ASP A 196 -15.41 39.28 30.32
C ASP A 196 -14.38 39.33 31.48
N GLY A 197 -13.23 38.70 31.29
CA GLY A 197 -12.17 38.54 32.30
C GLY A 197 -12.30 37.33 33.24
N HIS A 198 -13.33 36.50 33.13
CA HIS A 198 -13.52 35.33 33.99
C HIS A 198 -12.66 34.13 33.57
N GLU A 199 -11.57 33.88 34.31
CA GLU A 199 -10.62 32.78 34.08
C GLU A 199 -11.29 31.40 33.93
N SER A 200 -12.27 31.05 34.77
CA SER A 200 -12.88 29.71 34.75
C SER A 200 -13.75 29.44 33.52
N GLU A 201 -14.38 30.47 32.94
CA GLU A 201 -15.04 30.34 31.64
C GLU A 201 -14.04 30.29 30.48
N PHE A 202 -12.95 31.06 30.60
CA PHE A 202 -11.88 31.08 29.61
C PHE A 202 -11.18 29.72 29.53
N ILE A 203 -10.85 29.09 30.66
CA ILE A 203 -10.30 27.74 30.74
C ILE A 203 -11.25 26.73 30.09
N LYS A 204 -12.55 26.76 30.39
CA LYS A 204 -13.54 25.89 29.72
C LYS A 204 -13.58 26.09 28.20
N LYS A 205 -13.43 27.33 27.72
CA LYS A 205 -13.33 27.64 26.28
C LYS A 205 -12.03 27.10 25.67
N ILE A 206 -10.90 27.20 26.38
CA ILE A 206 -9.60 26.62 25.96
C ILE A 206 -9.68 25.09 25.92
N VAL A 207 -10.12 24.43 26.98
CA VAL A 207 -10.26 22.97 27.07
C VAL A 207 -11.21 22.43 26.01
N LYS A 208 -12.30 23.16 25.73
CA LYS A 208 -13.19 22.84 24.60
C LYS A 208 -12.49 23.02 23.25
N PHE A 209 -11.78 24.13 23.01
CA PHE A 209 -11.06 24.38 21.76
C PHE A 209 -9.97 23.32 21.51
N VAL A 210 -9.15 23.03 22.53
CA VAL A 210 -8.15 21.96 22.54
C VAL A 210 -8.85 20.62 22.28
N GLY A 211 -9.94 20.33 22.98
CA GLY A 211 -10.71 19.11 22.77
C GLY A 211 -11.27 18.98 21.36
N ASP A 212 -11.79 20.05 20.75
CA ASP A 212 -12.34 20.01 19.40
C ASP A 212 -11.24 19.95 18.32
N LYS A 213 -10.05 20.53 18.58
CA LYS A 213 -8.82 20.31 17.78
C LYS A 213 -8.31 18.87 17.88
N VAL A 214 -8.24 18.30 19.09
CA VAL A 214 -7.76 16.92 19.34
C VAL A 214 -8.75 15.86 18.85
N LYS A 215 -10.07 16.12 18.97
CA LYS A 215 -11.15 15.25 18.45
C LYS A 215 -11.19 15.17 16.93
N ARG A 216 -10.59 16.13 16.20
CA ARG A 216 -10.23 15.93 14.78
C ARG A 216 -9.03 14.98 14.74
N ALA A 217 -9.30 13.72 15.03
CA ALA A 217 -8.29 12.72 15.31
C ALA A 217 -7.36 12.55 14.10
N LEU A 218 -6.09 12.94 14.28
CA LEU A 218 -5.01 12.57 13.38
C LEU A 218 -5.05 11.06 13.14
N LEU A 219 -5.14 10.68 11.87
CA LEU A 219 -5.26 9.29 11.47
C LEU A 219 -3.96 8.56 11.79
N SER A 220 -4.04 7.38 12.40
CA SER A 220 -2.84 6.54 12.57
C SER A 220 -2.33 6.11 11.20
N VAL A 221 -1.17 6.67 10.80
CA VAL A 221 -0.54 6.50 9.48
C VAL A 221 0.08 5.11 9.39
N ALA A 222 1.24 4.92 10.04
CA ALA A 222 1.96 3.67 10.22
C ALA A 222 2.86 3.80 11.47
N PRO A 223 3.25 2.69 12.14
CA PRO A 223 4.23 2.73 13.22
C PRO A 223 5.61 3.25 12.77
N HIS A 224 6.05 2.84 11.58
CA HIS A 224 7.33 3.21 10.98
C HIS A 224 7.09 3.83 9.58
N PRO A 225 6.91 5.17 9.47
CA PRO A 225 6.49 5.85 8.24
C PRO A 225 7.66 6.16 7.28
N ILE A 226 8.41 5.12 6.88
CA ILE A 226 9.64 5.23 6.08
C ILE A 226 9.33 5.65 4.63
N GLY A 227 10.01 6.71 4.16
CA GLY A 227 9.95 7.21 2.77
C GLY A 227 8.57 7.68 2.30
N ILE A 228 7.62 7.91 3.21
CA ILE A 228 6.26 8.32 2.86
C ILE A 228 6.23 9.77 2.36
N ASP A 229 7.08 10.62 2.92
CA ASP A 229 7.32 12.00 2.53
C ASP A 229 7.71 12.12 1.05
N LEU A 230 8.70 11.36 0.58
CA LEU A 230 9.15 11.33 -0.82
C LEU A 230 8.01 10.94 -1.78
N ARG A 231 7.21 9.93 -1.40
CA ARG A 231 6.05 9.47 -2.18
C ARG A 231 4.90 10.47 -2.17
N ALA A 232 4.75 11.21 -1.07
CA ALA A 232 3.70 12.19 -0.87
C ALA A 232 4.03 13.57 -1.45
N GLU A 233 5.30 13.92 -1.64
CA GLU A 233 5.79 15.29 -1.93
C GLU A 233 5.00 15.98 -3.05
N ASN A 234 4.88 15.33 -4.22
CA ASN A 234 4.17 15.89 -5.38
C ASN A 234 2.70 16.20 -5.08
N ILE A 235 2.01 15.33 -4.34
CA ILE A 235 0.60 15.52 -3.97
C ILE A 235 0.48 16.56 -2.85
N ASN A 236 1.41 16.58 -1.90
CA ASN A 236 1.46 17.57 -0.82
C ASN A 236 1.70 18.99 -1.37
N SER A 237 2.57 19.13 -2.37
CA SER A 237 2.78 20.36 -3.13
C SER A 237 1.49 20.81 -3.85
N TRP A 238 0.81 19.90 -4.53
CA TRP A 238 -0.50 20.18 -5.16
C TRP A 238 -1.63 20.52 -4.17
N LEU A 239 -1.61 19.98 -2.95
CA LEU A 239 -2.51 20.42 -1.87
C LEU A 239 -2.15 21.83 -1.35
N ARG A 240 -0.91 22.28 -1.57
CA ARG A 240 -0.33 23.53 -1.08
C ARG A 240 -0.25 24.63 -2.14
N ASP A 241 -0.53 24.32 -3.41
CA ASP A 241 -0.41 25.20 -4.59
C ASP A 241 -1.15 26.54 -4.53
N GLY A 242 -2.12 26.70 -3.62
CA GLY A 242 -2.94 27.91 -3.49
C GLY A 242 -3.95 28.10 -4.61
N SER A 243 -4.11 27.13 -5.51
CA SER A 243 -5.08 27.21 -6.60
C SER A 243 -6.52 27.19 -6.07
N ASN A 244 -7.38 27.97 -6.75
CA ASN A 244 -8.82 27.99 -6.55
C ASN A 244 -9.55 27.01 -7.50
N ASP A 245 -8.83 26.19 -8.25
CA ASP A 245 -9.42 25.14 -9.09
C ASP A 245 -9.86 23.93 -8.27
N VAL A 246 -10.96 23.30 -8.70
CA VAL A 246 -11.40 22.00 -8.19
C VAL A 246 -10.49 20.91 -8.75
N GLY A 247 -9.73 20.26 -7.88
CA GLY A 247 -8.76 19.23 -8.24
C GLY A 247 -9.09 17.85 -7.68
N ILE A 248 -8.87 16.81 -8.48
CA ILE A 248 -9.05 15.40 -8.09
C ILE A 248 -7.78 14.61 -8.46
N VAL A 249 -7.23 13.85 -7.51
CA VAL A 249 -6.06 12.98 -7.68
C VAL A 249 -6.40 11.55 -7.30
N ALA A 250 -6.06 10.60 -8.18
CA ALA A 250 -6.13 9.17 -7.88
C ALA A 250 -4.75 8.65 -7.46
N ILE A 251 -4.63 8.10 -6.25
CA ILE A 251 -3.49 7.31 -5.81
C ILE A 251 -3.75 5.85 -6.17
N CYS A 252 -3.03 5.32 -7.15
CA CYS A 252 -3.27 3.99 -7.72
C CYS A 252 -2.07 3.04 -7.53
N GLY A 253 -2.32 1.74 -7.52
CA GLY A 253 -1.28 0.72 -7.38
C GLY A 253 -1.81 -0.60 -6.82
N MET A 254 -0.92 -1.59 -6.76
CA MET A 254 -1.14 -2.95 -6.23
C MET A 254 -1.68 -2.96 -4.77
N GLY A 255 -2.30 -4.07 -4.36
CA GLY A 255 -2.64 -4.30 -2.95
C GLY A 255 -1.40 -4.27 -2.06
N GLY A 256 -1.48 -3.65 -0.88
CA GLY A 256 -0.35 -3.61 0.07
C GLY A 256 0.76 -2.59 -0.20
N ILE A 257 0.74 -1.86 -1.32
CA ILE A 257 1.78 -0.88 -1.72
C ILE A 257 1.78 0.44 -0.90
N GLY A 258 0.93 0.58 0.12
CA GLY A 258 0.92 1.77 1.01
C GLY A 258 0.04 2.95 0.59
N LYS A 259 -0.83 2.83 -0.43
CA LYS A 259 -1.74 3.91 -0.88
C LYS A 259 -2.52 4.61 0.24
N THR A 260 -3.20 3.83 1.08
CA THR A 260 -3.97 4.30 2.24
C THR A 260 -3.07 5.02 3.24
N THR A 261 -1.84 4.55 3.43
CA THR A 261 -0.84 5.15 4.31
C THR A 261 -0.43 6.54 3.81
N ILE A 262 -0.13 6.67 2.51
CA ILE A 262 0.18 7.96 1.86
C ILE A 262 -1.02 8.91 1.97
N ALA A 263 -2.24 8.43 1.72
CA ALA A 263 -3.45 9.24 1.80
C ALA A 263 -3.75 9.75 3.22
N LYS A 264 -3.54 8.92 4.25
CA LYS A 264 -3.63 9.33 5.66
C LYS A 264 -2.58 10.38 6.03
N TYR A 265 -1.34 10.21 5.57
CA TYR A 265 -0.25 11.16 5.78
C TYR A 265 -0.58 12.53 5.15
N LEU A 266 -0.98 12.54 3.88
CA LEU A 266 -1.42 13.74 3.14
C LEU A 266 -2.61 14.45 3.82
N TYR A 267 -3.58 13.68 4.30
CA TYR A 267 -4.71 14.20 5.07
C TYR A 267 -4.23 14.90 6.34
N ASN A 268 -3.48 14.21 7.19
CA ASN A 268 -2.96 14.75 8.45
C ASN A 268 -2.14 16.04 8.24
N LEU A 269 -1.37 16.14 7.16
CA LEU A 269 -0.57 17.33 6.83
C LEU A 269 -1.37 18.55 6.32
N ASN A 270 -2.63 18.37 5.93
CA ASN A 270 -3.36 19.41 5.18
C ASN A 270 -4.82 19.64 5.62
N PHE A 271 -5.44 18.78 6.43
CA PHE A 271 -6.86 18.86 6.78
C PHE A 271 -7.29 20.17 7.47
N GLU A 272 -6.37 20.86 8.16
CA GLU A 272 -6.66 22.17 8.79
C GLU A 272 -6.69 23.34 7.78
N ARG A 273 -6.15 23.16 6.57
CA ARG A 273 -6.05 24.20 5.53
C ARG A 273 -7.33 24.34 4.70
N PHE A 274 -8.36 23.57 5.03
CA PHE A 274 -9.67 23.52 4.37
C PHE A 274 -10.78 23.76 5.39
N GLU A 275 -11.92 24.28 4.94
CA GLU A 275 -13.02 24.71 5.82
C GLU A 275 -13.75 23.52 6.45
N GLY A 276 -13.84 22.41 5.70
CA GLY A 276 -14.29 21.09 6.14
C GLY A 276 -13.40 20.01 5.53
N SER A 277 -13.13 18.95 6.28
CA SER A 277 -12.24 17.86 5.86
C SER A 277 -12.78 16.52 6.34
N SER A 278 -12.69 15.47 5.51
CA SER A 278 -13.16 14.12 5.85
C SER A 278 -12.25 13.04 5.25
N PHE A 279 -12.09 11.93 5.97
CA PHE A 279 -11.43 10.72 5.51
C PHE A 279 -12.40 9.54 5.62
N LEU A 280 -12.83 9.02 4.46
CA LEU A 280 -13.74 7.89 4.36
C LEU A 280 -12.95 6.62 4.07
N ALA A 281 -12.75 5.80 5.12
CA ALA A 281 -11.94 4.59 5.07
C ALA A 281 -12.66 3.41 4.41
N SER A 282 -11.91 2.55 3.70
CA SER A 282 -12.36 1.23 3.22
C SER A 282 -13.69 1.23 2.44
N ILE A 283 -13.88 2.16 1.50
CA ILE A 283 -15.16 2.38 0.82
C ILE A 283 -15.69 1.11 0.11
N ARG A 284 -14.84 0.30 -0.55
CA ARG A 284 -15.26 -0.98 -1.13
C ARG A 284 -15.90 -1.91 -0.11
N GLU A 285 -15.34 -2.00 1.10
CA GLU A 285 -15.84 -2.88 2.15
C GLU A 285 -17.09 -2.30 2.82
N VAL A 286 -17.06 -1.03 3.19
CA VAL A 286 -18.18 -0.37 3.88
C VAL A 286 -19.41 -0.28 2.98
N SER A 287 -19.26 0.06 1.70
CA SER A 287 -20.41 0.15 0.77
C SER A 287 -21.13 -1.17 0.50
N GLY A 288 -20.46 -2.31 0.71
CA GLY A 288 -21.08 -3.65 0.63
C GLY A 288 -21.86 -4.07 1.88
N GLN A 289 -21.78 -3.31 2.99
CA GLN A 289 -22.53 -3.59 4.21
C GLN A 289 -23.96 -3.00 4.13
N PRO A 290 -24.94 -3.57 4.87
CA PRO A 290 -26.26 -2.95 5.03
C PRO A 290 -26.14 -1.49 5.51
N ASP A 291 -26.87 -0.58 4.87
CA ASP A 291 -26.80 0.88 5.07
C ASP A 291 -25.40 1.51 4.92
N GLY A 292 -24.44 0.79 4.33
CA GLY A 292 -23.04 1.19 4.22
C GLY A 292 -22.82 2.53 3.51
N LEU A 293 -23.50 2.75 2.38
CA LEU A 293 -23.49 4.04 1.67
C LEU A 293 -24.06 5.18 2.53
N VAL A 294 -25.18 4.94 3.22
CA VAL A 294 -25.80 5.95 4.10
C VAL A 294 -24.87 6.30 5.27
N ARG A 295 -24.14 5.31 5.80
CA ARG A 295 -23.12 5.52 6.84
C ARG A 295 -21.97 6.40 6.33
N LEU A 296 -21.43 6.14 5.14
CA LEU A 296 -20.38 6.95 4.52
C LEU A 296 -20.85 8.40 4.28
N GLN A 297 -22.08 8.58 3.77
CA GLN A 297 -22.68 9.90 3.55
C GLN A 297 -22.89 10.69 4.85
N ARG A 298 -23.42 10.03 5.90
CA ARG A 298 -23.58 10.64 7.24
C ARG A 298 -22.23 11.05 7.83
N GLN A 299 -21.20 10.23 7.65
CA GLN A 299 -19.84 10.56 8.09
C GLN A 299 -19.31 11.80 7.34
N LEU A 300 -19.36 11.80 6.00
CA LEU A 300 -18.89 12.93 5.19
C LEU A 300 -19.54 14.25 5.61
N LEU A 301 -20.87 14.27 5.75
CA LEU A 301 -21.60 15.45 6.19
C LEU A 301 -21.24 15.88 7.62
N SER A 302 -21.13 14.93 8.55
CA SER A 302 -20.70 15.22 9.93
C SER A 302 -19.32 15.86 9.96
N ASP A 303 -18.37 15.31 9.21
CA ASP A 303 -16.97 15.76 9.19
C ASP A 303 -16.85 17.17 8.59
N ILE A 304 -17.43 17.41 7.41
CA ILE A 304 -17.32 18.71 6.72
C ILE A 304 -18.17 19.81 7.39
N LEU A 305 -19.32 19.45 8.02
CA LEU A 305 -20.18 20.40 8.74
C LEU A 305 -19.83 20.51 10.25
N LYS A 306 -18.64 20.06 10.66
CA LYS A 306 -18.07 20.22 12.01
C LYS A 306 -18.95 19.64 13.13
N GLY A 307 -19.47 18.43 12.91
CA GLY A 307 -20.21 17.63 13.89
C GLY A 307 -21.72 17.87 13.96
N LYS A 308 -22.30 18.65 13.04
CA LYS A 308 -23.76 18.80 12.94
C LYS A 308 -24.40 17.47 12.53
N LYS A 309 -25.26 16.91 13.40
CA LYS A 309 -25.98 15.66 13.14
C LYS A 309 -27.16 15.87 12.19
N GLU A 310 -26.99 15.50 10.94
CA GLU A 310 -28.07 15.47 9.94
C GLU A 310 -28.90 14.18 9.99
N LYS A 311 -30.21 14.30 9.77
CA LYS A 311 -31.14 13.16 9.68
C LYS A 311 -31.23 12.67 8.23
N ILE A 312 -30.43 11.66 7.91
CA ILE A 312 -30.40 10.99 6.60
C ILE A 312 -30.99 9.60 6.74
N TYR A 313 -32.05 9.29 5.99
CA TYR A 313 -32.77 8.02 6.07
C TYR A 313 -32.38 7.02 4.96
N ASN A 314 -31.94 7.50 3.80
CA ASN A 314 -31.52 6.68 2.66
C ASN A 314 -30.42 7.39 1.84
N ALA A 315 -29.85 6.67 0.86
CA ALA A 315 -28.71 7.15 0.08
C ALA A 315 -29.06 8.36 -0.81
N ASP A 316 -30.25 8.37 -1.41
CA ASP A 316 -30.70 9.44 -2.32
C ASP A 316 -30.88 10.77 -1.58
N GLN A 317 -31.42 10.73 -0.36
CA GLN A 317 -31.52 11.90 0.49
C GLN A 317 -30.13 12.40 0.92
N GLY A 318 -29.21 11.49 1.27
CA GLY A 318 -27.89 11.87 1.75
C GLY A 318 -27.03 12.52 0.67
N ILE A 319 -27.08 12.01 -0.58
CA ILE A 319 -26.30 12.59 -1.68
C ILE A 319 -26.80 13.99 -2.09
N VAL A 320 -28.10 14.27 -1.96
CA VAL A 320 -28.65 15.63 -2.15
C VAL A 320 -28.13 16.59 -1.08
N ARG A 321 -28.07 16.17 0.18
CA ARG A 321 -27.51 17.01 1.27
C ARG A 321 -26.00 17.22 1.13
N ILE A 322 -25.27 16.22 0.64
CA ILE A 322 -23.85 16.33 0.30
C ILE A 322 -23.65 17.38 -0.81
N LYS A 323 -24.47 17.36 -1.86
CA LYS A 323 -24.45 18.36 -2.93
C LYS A 323 -24.65 19.79 -2.40
N GLU A 324 -25.58 19.98 -1.49
CA GLU A 324 -25.83 21.28 -0.85
C GLU A 324 -24.63 21.76 -0.04
N ALA A 325 -24.00 20.87 0.74
CA ALA A 325 -22.83 21.20 1.53
C ALA A 325 -21.58 21.48 0.66
N LEU A 326 -21.22 20.57 -0.25
CA LEU A 326 -19.99 20.64 -1.05
C LEU A 326 -19.93 21.89 -1.96
N ARG A 327 -21.09 22.47 -2.32
CA ARG A 327 -21.17 23.70 -3.11
C ARG A 327 -20.88 24.98 -2.31
N CYS A 328 -20.84 24.91 -0.99
CA CYS A 328 -20.78 26.08 -0.11
C CYS A 328 -19.52 26.17 0.75
N ILE A 329 -18.68 25.13 0.79
CA ILE A 329 -17.45 25.09 1.61
C ILE A 329 -16.28 24.50 0.84
N LYS A 330 -15.10 25.07 1.02
CA LYS A 330 -13.84 24.56 0.45
C LYS A 330 -13.36 23.32 1.24
N VAL A 331 -13.35 22.15 0.61
CA VAL A 331 -13.10 20.87 1.31
C VAL A 331 -11.83 20.10 0.89
N LEU A 332 -11.29 19.32 1.84
CA LEU A 332 -10.39 18.20 1.57
C LEU A 332 -11.09 16.88 1.89
N VAL A 333 -11.40 16.08 0.87
CA VAL A 333 -12.02 14.76 1.07
C VAL A 333 -11.10 13.66 0.56
N VAL A 334 -10.89 12.66 1.40
CA VAL A 334 -10.17 11.44 1.03
C VAL A 334 -11.13 10.26 0.98
N LEU A 335 -11.15 9.60 -0.18
CA LEU A 335 -11.97 8.43 -0.47
C LEU A 335 -11.05 7.21 -0.61
N ASP A 336 -10.96 6.40 0.43
CA ASP A 336 -9.99 5.31 0.50
C ASP A 336 -10.59 3.96 0.04
N ASP A 337 -9.81 3.23 -0.76
CA ASP A 337 -10.10 1.90 -1.29
C ASP A 337 -11.42 1.84 -2.11
N VAL A 338 -11.59 2.79 -3.04
CA VAL A 338 -12.69 2.84 -4.00
C VAL A 338 -12.46 1.83 -5.12
N ASP A 339 -13.47 1.01 -5.40
CA ASP A 339 -13.42 -0.05 -6.43
C ASP A 339 -14.33 0.24 -7.63
N GLN A 340 -15.45 0.94 -7.44
CA GLN A 340 -16.45 1.16 -8.50
C GLN A 340 -16.84 2.63 -8.60
N VAL A 341 -17.16 3.11 -9.80
CA VAL A 341 -17.55 4.52 -10.03
C VAL A 341 -18.86 4.85 -9.32
N ASP A 342 -19.77 3.88 -9.17
CA ASP A 342 -21.03 4.08 -8.44
C ASP A 342 -20.81 4.41 -6.96
N GLN A 343 -19.74 3.88 -6.33
CA GLN A 343 -19.36 4.23 -4.97
C GLN A 343 -18.93 5.71 -4.87
N LEU A 344 -18.27 6.22 -5.92
CA LEU A 344 -17.86 7.62 -6.02
C LEU A 344 -19.08 8.52 -6.24
N TYR A 345 -19.98 8.19 -7.17
CA TYR A 345 -21.21 8.95 -7.39
C TYR A 345 -22.13 8.96 -6.15
N ALA A 346 -22.25 7.84 -5.45
CA ALA A 346 -23.08 7.74 -4.25
C ALA A 346 -22.56 8.53 -3.03
N VAL A 347 -21.27 8.87 -2.99
CA VAL A 347 -20.64 9.52 -1.82
C VAL A 347 -20.16 10.95 -2.12
N LEU A 348 -19.59 11.21 -3.29
CA LEU A 348 -19.07 12.52 -3.68
C LEU A 348 -20.00 13.25 -4.66
N GLY A 349 -20.66 12.49 -5.55
CA GLY A 349 -21.41 13.07 -6.65
C GLY A 349 -20.52 13.69 -7.73
N MET A 350 -21.10 14.56 -8.55
CA MET A 350 -20.42 15.11 -9.73
C MET A 350 -19.41 16.21 -9.38
N ARG A 351 -18.38 16.39 -10.23
CA ARG A 351 -17.30 17.36 -10.03
C ARG A 351 -17.78 18.82 -9.95
N ASP A 352 -18.88 19.17 -10.64
CA ASP A 352 -19.49 20.51 -10.61
C ASP A 352 -20.19 20.85 -9.27
N TRP A 353 -20.24 19.90 -8.33
CA TRP A 353 -20.80 20.14 -6.99
C TRP A 353 -19.74 20.63 -6.01
N LEU A 354 -18.46 20.59 -6.37
CA LEU A 354 -17.36 20.98 -5.50
C LEU A 354 -17.13 22.50 -5.58
N HIS A 355 -17.13 23.16 -4.42
CA HIS A 355 -16.73 24.56 -4.30
C HIS A 355 -15.28 24.77 -4.76
N GLN A 356 -14.99 25.94 -5.33
CA GLN A 356 -13.66 26.36 -5.77
C GLN A 356 -12.60 26.14 -4.68
N GLY A 357 -11.42 25.67 -5.11
CA GLY A 357 -10.28 25.31 -4.28
C GLY A 357 -10.42 23.98 -3.53
N SER A 358 -11.53 23.25 -3.67
CA SER A 358 -11.66 21.92 -3.06
C SER A 358 -10.73 20.91 -3.72
N LYS A 359 -10.14 20.04 -2.90
CA LYS A 359 -9.16 19.02 -3.33
C LYS A 359 -9.64 17.64 -2.88
N ILE A 360 -9.71 16.68 -3.81
CA ILE A 360 -10.17 15.32 -3.55
C ILE A 360 -9.03 14.33 -3.81
N ILE A 361 -8.81 13.41 -2.88
CA ILE A 361 -7.86 12.30 -3.02
C ILE A 361 -8.65 11.00 -3.03
N ILE A 362 -8.40 10.14 -4.03
CA ILE A 362 -9.06 8.85 -4.17
C ILE A 362 -7.98 7.77 -4.17
N THR A 363 -8.03 6.79 -3.25
CA THR A 363 -7.15 5.62 -3.32
C THR A 363 -7.87 4.47 -4.02
N THR A 364 -7.21 3.81 -4.96
CA THR A 364 -7.82 2.72 -5.74
C THR A 364 -6.78 1.70 -6.24
N ARG A 365 -7.26 0.55 -6.71
CA ARG A 365 -6.48 -0.49 -7.38
C ARG A 365 -6.69 -0.50 -8.90
N LYS A 366 -7.46 0.47 -9.43
CA LYS A 366 -7.89 0.57 -10.83
C LYS A 366 -7.36 1.85 -11.44
N LYS A 367 -6.49 1.74 -12.45
CA LYS A 367 -5.88 2.91 -13.12
C LYS A 367 -6.91 3.76 -13.86
N GLU A 368 -7.97 3.13 -14.37
CA GLU A 368 -8.92 3.75 -15.29
C GLU A 368 -10.24 4.17 -14.64
N LEU A 369 -10.40 3.95 -13.33
CA LEU A 369 -11.61 4.25 -12.54
C LEU A 369 -12.16 5.66 -12.80
N LEU A 370 -11.27 6.66 -12.91
CA LEU A 370 -11.65 8.06 -13.06
C LEU A 370 -11.64 8.57 -14.50
N LYS A 371 -11.44 7.72 -15.52
CA LYS A 371 -11.52 8.15 -16.94
C LYS A 371 -12.87 8.80 -17.26
N ALA A 372 -13.95 8.33 -16.64
CA ALA A 372 -15.30 8.88 -16.76
C ALA A 372 -15.53 10.24 -16.05
N TYR A 373 -14.60 10.71 -15.24
CA TYR A 373 -14.73 11.94 -14.43
C TYR A 373 -14.05 13.19 -15.04
N GLU A 374 -13.43 13.04 -16.21
CA GLU A 374 -12.75 14.05 -17.04
C GLU A 374 -11.89 15.12 -16.30
N VAL A 375 -10.57 14.99 -16.51
CA VAL A 375 -9.47 15.74 -15.87
C VAL A 375 -9.24 15.35 -14.40
N HIS A 376 -8.39 14.35 -14.21
CA HIS A 376 -7.78 13.97 -12.94
C HIS A 376 -6.31 13.57 -13.17
N THR A 377 -5.46 13.70 -12.15
CA THR A 377 -4.08 13.20 -12.19
C THR A 377 -4.02 11.82 -11.53
N VAL A 378 -3.50 10.81 -12.23
CA VAL A 378 -3.21 9.50 -11.65
C VAL A 378 -1.77 9.47 -11.14
N HIS A 379 -1.60 9.27 -9.84
CA HIS A 379 -0.32 9.01 -9.19
C HIS A 379 -0.19 7.49 -8.95
N GLU A 380 0.63 6.81 -9.75
CA GLU A 380 0.95 5.40 -9.53
C GLU A 380 2.05 5.27 -8.47
N VAL A 381 1.73 4.60 -7.35
CA VAL A 381 2.65 4.46 -6.23
C VAL A 381 3.80 3.52 -6.59
N ILE A 382 5.02 4.00 -6.36
CA ILE A 382 6.27 3.26 -6.53
C ILE A 382 6.57 2.51 -5.22
N GLY A 383 7.08 1.27 -5.34
CA GLY A 383 7.51 0.45 -4.20
C GLY A 383 8.69 1.06 -3.44
N MET A 384 9.08 0.38 -2.36
CA MET A 384 10.25 0.73 -1.56
C MET A 384 11.54 0.31 -2.26
N ASP A 385 12.57 1.14 -2.21
CA ASP A 385 13.90 0.74 -2.66
C ASP A 385 14.53 -0.27 -1.68
N ASN A 386 15.70 -0.81 -2.00
CA ASN A 386 16.35 -1.84 -1.17
C ASN A 386 16.80 -1.32 0.21
N VAL A 387 17.05 -0.01 0.37
CA VAL A 387 17.45 0.61 1.64
C VAL A 387 16.21 0.81 2.51
N GLU A 388 15.20 1.50 1.99
CA GLU A 388 13.91 1.70 2.67
C GLU A 388 13.26 0.36 3.06
N SER A 389 13.34 -0.64 2.17
CA SER A 389 12.79 -1.97 2.41
C SER A 389 13.51 -2.71 3.53
N LEU A 390 14.84 -2.60 3.58
CA LEU A 390 15.65 -3.21 4.63
C LEU A 390 15.38 -2.54 5.98
N GLU A 391 15.21 -1.22 6.00
CA GLU A 391 14.86 -0.47 7.20
C GLU A 391 13.48 -0.89 7.74
N LEU A 392 12.43 -0.87 6.90
CA LEU A 392 11.08 -1.25 7.31
C LEU A 392 11.00 -2.71 7.76
N PHE A 393 11.70 -3.61 7.06
CA PHE A 393 11.80 -5.01 7.46
C PHE A 393 12.48 -5.15 8.82
N SER A 394 13.57 -4.41 9.04
CA SER A 394 14.35 -4.49 10.29
C SER A 394 13.54 -4.01 11.49
N TRP A 395 12.74 -2.94 11.36
CA TRP A 395 11.84 -2.52 12.44
C TRP A 395 10.84 -3.61 12.84
N HIS A 396 10.29 -4.33 11.85
CA HIS A 396 9.32 -5.40 12.10
C HIS A 396 9.94 -6.74 12.55
N ALA A 397 11.20 -7.01 12.20
CA ALA A 397 11.91 -8.23 12.59
C ALA A 397 12.69 -8.10 13.90
N PHE A 398 13.32 -6.95 14.13
CA PHE A 398 14.34 -6.73 15.17
C PHE A 398 14.03 -5.55 16.11
N ALA A 399 12.98 -4.77 15.86
CA ALA A 399 12.64 -3.53 16.60
C ALA A 399 13.73 -2.44 16.53
N GLN A 400 14.50 -2.41 15.45
CA GLN A 400 15.54 -1.41 15.13
C GLN A 400 15.65 -1.22 13.61
N ASP A 401 16.27 -0.14 13.16
CA ASP A 401 16.38 0.28 11.75
C ASP A 401 17.30 -0.59 10.87
N HIS A 402 18.14 -1.44 11.47
CA HIS A 402 19.05 -2.33 10.74
C HIS A 402 19.04 -3.78 11.25
N PRO A 403 19.48 -4.77 10.45
CA PRO A 403 19.61 -6.14 10.93
C PRO A 403 20.63 -6.30 12.07
N ILE A 404 20.35 -7.21 13.00
CA ILE A 404 21.30 -7.66 14.03
C ILE A 404 22.41 -8.55 13.44
N GLU A 405 23.49 -8.76 14.20
CA GLU A 405 24.74 -9.33 13.68
C GLU A 405 24.58 -10.72 13.02
N GLY A 406 25.00 -10.79 11.75
CA GLY A 406 24.91 -12.00 10.94
C GLY A 406 23.48 -12.45 10.59
N TYR A 407 22.50 -11.55 10.62
CA TYR A 407 21.18 -11.72 9.97
C TYR A 407 21.05 -10.92 8.65
N MET A 408 22.08 -10.15 8.28
CA MET A 408 22.09 -9.29 7.10
C MET A 408 21.74 -10.03 5.79
N ASP A 409 22.37 -11.17 5.51
CA ASP A 409 22.16 -11.88 4.24
C ASP A 409 20.78 -12.54 4.16
N TYR A 410 20.26 -13.03 5.30
CA TYR A 410 18.87 -13.49 5.40
C TYR A 410 17.87 -12.34 5.17
N SER A 411 18.14 -11.18 5.77
CA SER A 411 17.30 -9.97 5.61
C SER A 411 17.28 -9.50 4.15
N LYS A 412 18.43 -9.50 3.47
CA LYS A 412 18.53 -9.20 2.03
C LYS A 412 17.74 -10.18 1.16
N ARG A 413 17.73 -11.49 1.49
CA ARG A 413 16.88 -12.48 0.80
C ARG A 413 15.39 -12.18 0.96
N VAL A 414 14.94 -11.82 2.18
CA VAL A 414 13.52 -11.43 2.40
C VAL A 414 13.18 -10.15 1.65
N VAL A 415 14.02 -9.11 1.74
CA VAL A 415 13.81 -7.84 1.03
C VAL A 415 13.72 -8.04 -0.48
N HIS A 416 14.60 -8.86 -1.05
CA HIS A 416 14.57 -9.20 -2.47
C HIS A 416 13.30 -9.95 -2.87
N TYR A 417 12.83 -10.90 -2.05
CA TYR A 417 11.56 -11.62 -2.28
C TYR A 417 10.33 -10.68 -2.21
N CYS A 418 10.35 -9.69 -1.31
CA CYS A 418 9.29 -8.71 -1.17
C CYS A 418 9.21 -7.68 -2.31
N ASP A 419 10.31 -7.47 -3.05
CA ASP A 419 10.45 -6.53 -4.18
C ASP A 419 9.84 -5.13 -3.89
N GLY A 420 10.16 -4.59 -2.70
CA GLY A 420 9.70 -3.27 -2.29
C GLY A 420 8.23 -3.17 -1.84
N LEU A 421 7.51 -4.27 -1.63
CA LEU A 421 6.12 -4.24 -1.15
C LEU A 421 6.04 -4.07 0.39
N PRO A 422 5.55 -2.93 0.92
CA PRO A 422 5.54 -2.65 2.37
C PRO A 422 4.80 -3.70 3.19
N LEU A 423 3.61 -4.14 2.73
CA LEU A 423 2.82 -5.17 3.41
C LEU A 423 3.58 -6.49 3.58
N ALA A 424 4.37 -6.90 2.58
CA ALA A 424 5.11 -8.15 2.63
C ALA A 424 6.29 -8.06 3.62
N LEU A 425 7.01 -6.93 3.60
CA LEU A 425 8.10 -6.65 4.54
C LEU A 425 7.61 -6.69 6.00
N GLN A 426 6.45 -6.09 6.28
CA GLN A 426 5.86 -6.07 7.62
C GLN A 426 5.43 -7.48 8.08
N VAL A 427 4.70 -8.22 7.24
CA VAL A 427 4.20 -9.56 7.58
C VAL A 427 5.35 -10.55 7.77
N LEU A 428 6.34 -10.56 6.87
CA LEU A 428 7.49 -11.46 6.99
C LEU A 428 8.43 -11.05 8.12
N GLY A 429 8.64 -9.74 8.35
CA GLY A 429 9.43 -9.25 9.47
C GLY A 429 8.84 -9.71 10.81
N SER A 430 7.54 -9.45 11.04
CA SER A 430 6.87 -9.88 12.27
C SER A 430 6.74 -11.41 12.39
N SER A 431 6.65 -12.15 11.28
CA SER A 431 6.68 -13.62 11.27
C SER A 431 8.05 -14.20 11.60
N LEU A 432 9.14 -13.49 11.31
CA LEU A 432 10.53 -13.91 11.55
C LEU A 432 11.13 -13.37 12.86
N SER A 433 10.47 -12.39 13.49
CA SER A 433 10.89 -11.81 14.76
C SER A 433 11.06 -12.87 15.86
N GLY A 434 12.13 -12.72 16.66
CA GLY A 434 12.48 -13.63 17.75
C GLY A 434 13.06 -15.00 17.35
N LYS A 435 13.06 -15.38 16.06
CA LYS A 435 13.53 -16.69 15.59
C LYS A 435 15.05 -16.77 15.41
N THR A 436 15.60 -17.98 15.55
CA THR A 436 17.02 -18.30 15.33
C THR A 436 17.41 -18.35 13.86
N LYS A 437 18.72 -18.22 13.55
CA LYS A 437 19.25 -18.32 12.18
C LYS A 437 18.86 -19.61 11.44
N ALA A 438 18.75 -20.73 12.16
CA ALA A 438 18.33 -22.01 11.57
C ALA A 438 16.83 -21.99 11.18
N GLU A 439 15.98 -21.43 12.03
CA GLU A 439 14.56 -21.25 11.74
C GLU A 439 14.32 -20.24 10.61
N TRP A 440 15.13 -19.19 10.51
CA TRP A 440 15.11 -18.26 9.37
C TRP A 440 15.47 -18.96 8.06
N GLY A 441 16.50 -19.80 8.04
CA GLY A 441 16.85 -20.63 6.88
C GLY A 441 15.67 -21.52 6.45
N SER A 442 15.11 -22.27 7.39
CA SER A 442 13.96 -23.15 7.13
C SER A 442 12.69 -22.39 6.73
N ALA A 443 12.44 -21.22 7.30
CA ALA A 443 11.30 -20.37 6.94
C ALA A 443 11.42 -19.80 5.52
N LEU A 444 12.63 -19.44 5.08
CA LEU A 444 12.90 -19.00 3.71
C LEU A 444 12.75 -20.14 2.70
N GLU A 445 13.27 -21.33 2.99
CA GLU A 445 13.05 -22.53 2.17
C GLU A 445 11.55 -22.88 2.04
N LYS A 446 10.79 -22.72 3.13
CA LYS A 446 9.33 -22.87 3.10
C LYS A 446 8.67 -21.79 2.24
N LEU A 447 9.09 -20.53 2.37
CA LEU A 447 8.50 -19.39 1.65
C LEU A 447 8.69 -19.50 0.13
N GLU A 448 9.86 -19.96 -0.31
CA GLU A 448 10.18 -20.26 -1.71
C GLU A 448 9.31 -21.40 -2.30
N ALA A 449 8.76 -22.27 -1.45
CA ALA A 449 7.90 -23.39 -1.85
C ALA A 449 6.38 -23.13 -1.67
N ILE A 450 6.00 -22.35 -0.65
CA ILE A 450 4.63 -22.05 -0.24
C ILE A 450 4.57 -20.58 0.20
N PRO A 451 4.04 -19.67 -0.64
CA PRO A 451 3.99 -18.25 -0.31
C PRO A 451 3.08 -17.94 0.89
N GLU A 452 3.37 -16.85 1.60
CA GLU A 452 2.66 -16.48 2.83
C GLU A 452 1.20 -16.04 2.57
N GLY A 453 0.25 -16.82 3.09
CA GLY A 453 -1.18 -16.70 2.77
C GLY A 453 -1.80 -15.36 3.16
N GLN A 454 -1.31 -14.69 4.21
CA GLN A 454 -1.80 -13.35 4.58
C GLN A 454 -1.51 -12.31 3.48
N ILE A 455 -0.33 -12.39 2.87
CA ILE A 455 0.07 -11.52 1.76
C ILE A 455 -0.80 -11.83 0.55
N LEU A 456 -0.87 -13.11 0.16
CA LEU A 456 -1.66 -13.56 -1.00
C LEU A 456 -3.12 -13.10 -0.91
N ASN A 457 -3.78 -13.28 0.24
CA ASN A 457 -5.17 -12.88 0.44
C ASN A 457 -5.41 -11.38 0.20
N LYS A 458 -4.47 -10.50 0.54
CA LYS A 458 -4.60 -9.05 0.30
C LYS A 458 -4.34 -8.66 -1.16
N LEU A 459 -3.55 -9.44 -1.90
CA LEU A 459 -3.33 -9.29 -3.33
C LEU A 459 -4.52 -9.81 -4.14
N LYS A 460 -5.06 -10.98 -3.75
CA LYS A 460 -6.12 -11.72 -4.43
C LYS A 460 -7.40 -10.91 -4.65
N ILE A 461 -7.68 -9.92 -3.80
CA ILE A 461 -8.78 -8.94 -3.98
C ILE A 461 -8.78 -8.29 -5.39
N SER A 462 -7.62 -8.02 -5.99
CA SER A 462 -7.54 -7.48 -7.36
C SER A 462 -7.88 -8.51 -8.44
N TYR A 463 -7.60 -9.80 -8.20
CA TYR A 463 -7.93 -10.92 -9.09
C TYR A 463 -9.40 -11.33 -8.96
N ASP A 464 -9.91 -11.41 -7.73
CA ASP A 464 -11.31 -11.77 -7.45
C ASP A 464 -12.32 -10.71 -7.95
N SER A 465 -11.84 -9.50 -8.30
CA SER A 465 -12.62 -8.41 -8.91
C SER A 465 -12.45 -8.27 -10.44
N LEU A 466 -11.85 -9.27 -11.10
CA LEU A 466 -11.92 -9.42 -12.56
C LEU A 466 -13.34 -9.85 -12.98
N GLN A 467 -13.82 -9.33 -14.11
CA GLN A 467 -15.24 -9.35 -14.47
C GLN A 467 -15.77 -10.74 -14.81
N ASP A 468 -14.93 -11.59 -15.39
CA ASP A 468 -15.29 -12.92 -15.86
C ASP A 468 -14.18 -13.95 -15.56
N ASP A 469 -14.45 -15.22 -15.88
CA ASP A 469 -13.47 -16.30 -15.79
C ASP A 469 -12.43 -16.26 -16.91
N HIS A 470 -12.63 -15.43 -17.93
CA HIS A 470 -11.76 -15.32 -19.09
C HIS A 470 -10.48 -14.55 -18.73
N ASP A 471 -10.63 -13.34 -18.19
CA ASP A 471 -9.55 -12.53 -17.62
C ASP A 471 -8.82 -13.26 -16.48
N ARG A 472 -9.56 -14.03 -15.66
CA ARG A 472 -8.97 -14.85 -14.59
C ARG A 472 -8.07 -15.94 -15.15
N ASN A 473 -8.53 -16.69 -16.14
CA ASN A 473 -7.72 -17.72 -16.77
C ASN A 473 -6.51 -17.11 -17.50
N LEU A 474 -6.70 -15.98 -18.19
CA LEU A 474 -5.61 -15.24 -18.85
C LEU A 474 -4.52 -14.84 -17.85
N PHE A 475 -4.92 -14.31 -16.68
CA PHE A 475 -3.99 -13.99 -15.61
C PHE A 475 -3.18 -15.22 -15.15
N LEU A 476 -3.84 -16.36 -14.94
CA LEU A 476 -3.18 -17.61 -14.51
C LEU A 476 -2.22 -18.15 -15.58
N ASP A 477 -2.60 -18.10 -16.85
CA ASP A 477 -1.72 -18.51 -17.95
C ASP A 477 -0.48 -17.62 -18.06
N ILE A 478 -0.65 -16.29 -17.95
CA ILE A 478 0.50 -15.38 -17.94
C ILE A 478 1.40 -15.64 -16.74
N ALA A 479 0.83 -15.74 -15.53
CA ALA A 479 1.58 -15.99 -14.29
C ALA A 479 2.37 -17.32 -14.33
N CYS A 480 1.80 -18.36 -14.91
CA CYS A 480 2.44 -19.67 -15.07
C CYS A 480 3.51 -19.67 -16.17
N PHE A 481 3.24 -19.08 -17.34
CA PHE A 481 4.00 -19.38 -18.57
C PHE A 481 4.56 -18.17 -19.33
N PHE A 482 3.93 -16.99 -19.26
CA PHE A 482 4.24 -15.86 -20.15
C PHE A 482 4.87 -14.63 -19.50
N VAL A 483 5.10 -14.60 -18.18
CA VAL A 483 5.96 -13.57 -17.57
C VAL A 483 7.36 -13.62 -18.20
N GLY A 484 7.87 -12.45 -18.63
CA GLY A 484 9.12 -12.29 -19.35
C GLY A 484 9.04 -12.59 -20.85
N LYS A 485 7.86 -12.90 -21.40
CA LYS A 485 7.64 -13.10 -22.84
C LYS A 485 7.14 -11.82 -23.51
N ASP A 486 7.40 -11.68 -24.81
CA ASP A 486 6.86 -10.60 -25.64
C ASP A 486 5.32 -10.64 -25.65
N LYS A 487 4.70 -9.46 -25.53
CA LYS A 487 3.25 -9.29 -25.44
C LYS A 487 2.53 -9.72 -26.72
N ASP A 488 3.02 -9.36 -27.89
CA ASP A 488 2.30 -9.56 -29.15
C ASP A 488 2.43 -11.02 -29.63
N TRP A 489 3.59 -11.65 -29.39
CA TRP A 489 3.78 -13.10 -29.50
C TRP A 489 2.84 -13.87 -28.54
N THR A 490 2.78 -13.46 -27.27
CA THR A 490 1.88 -14.07 -26.29
C THR A 490 0.41 -13.92 -26.68
N SER A 491 0.02 -12.74 -27.17
CA SER A 491 -1.34 -12.48 -27.64
C SER A 491 -1.72 -13.38 -28.81
N THR A 492 -0.80 -13.58 -29.77
CA THR A 492 -1.01 -14.49 -30.91
C THR A 492 -1.29 -15.93 -30.47
N ILE A 493 -0.56 -16.43 -29.46
CA ILE A 493 -0.74 -17.80 -28.94
C ILE A 493 -2.06 -17.92 -28.20
N LEU A 494 -2.34 -17.00 -27.27
CA LEU A 494 -3.52 -17.07 -26.42
C LEU A 494 -4.81 -16.80 -27.20
N ASP A 495 -4.81 -15.87 -28.15
CA ASP A 495 -5.95 -15.67 -29.08
C ASP A 495 -6.21 -16.94 -29.92
N GLY A 496 -5.14 -17.65 -30.31
CA GLY A 496 -5.24 -18.98 -30.94
C GLY A 496 -5.82 -20.08 -30.04
N CYS A 497 -5.82 -19.88 -28.72
CA CYS A 497 -6.48 -20.71 -27.71
C CYS A 497 -7.89 -20.21 -27.34
N GLY A 498 -8.44 -19.23 -28.06
CA GLY A 498 -9.76 -18.65 -27.79
C GLY A 498 -9.76 -17.53 -26.75
N PHE A 499 -8.59 -16.96 -26.44
CA PHE A 499 -8.53 -15.75 -25.60
C PHE A 499 -8.87 -14.48 -26.40
N PHE A 500 -9.25 -13.42 -25.69
CA PHE A 500 -9.38 -12.04 -26.18
C PHE A 500 -8.24 -11.22 -25.57
N THR A 501 -7.01 -11.63 -25.85
CA THR A 501 -5.82 -11.30 -25.05
C THR A 501 -5.53 -9.80 -25.05
N THR A 502 -5.84 -9.09 -26.13
CA THR A 502 -5.63 -7.64 -26.21
C THR A 502 -6.45 -6.87 -25.16
N ILE A 503 -7.74 -7.20 -24.98
CA ILE A 503 -8.59 -6.54 -23.97
C ILE A 503 -8.31 -7.10 -22.57
N GLY A 504 -8.04 -8.39 -22.44
CA GLY A 504 -7.73 -8.97 -21.13
C GLY A 504 -6.42 -8.46 -20.55
N ILE A 505 -5.35 -8.31 -21.35
CA ILE A 505 -4.10 -7.66 -20.92
C ILE A 505 -4.37 -6.23 -20.44
N HIS A 506 -5.25 -5.49 -21.12
CA HIS A 506 -5.66 -4.14 -20.70
C HIS A 506 -6.35 -4.17 -19.33
N ASN A 507 -7.30 -5.08 -19.13
CA ASN A 507 -8.01 -5.27 -17.85
C ASN A 507 -7.06 -5.65 -16.69
N LEU A 508 -6.06 -6.50 -16.95
CA LEU A 508 -5.03 -6.86 -15.97
C LEU A 508 -4.09 -5.71 -15.63
N ILE A 509 -3.78 -4.83 -16.60
CA ILE A 509 -2.98 -3.61 -16.37
C ILE A 509 -3.78 -2.58 -15.56
N ASP A 510 -5.08 -2.39 -15.85
CA ASP A 510 -5.97 -1.53 -15.06
C ASP A 510 -5.97 -1.95 -13.58
N ARG A 511 -6.12 -3.25 -13.30
CA ARG A 511 -6.15 -3.83 -11.94
C ARG A 511 -4.80 -3.83 -11.20
N CYS A 512 -3.74 -3.28 -11.81
CA CYS A 512 -2.36 -3.38 -11.34
C CYS A 512 -1.86 -4.82 -11.12
N LEU A 513 -2.42 -5.80 -11.86
CA LEU A 513 -1.99 -7.21 -11.83
C LEU A 513 -0.86 -7.50 -12.83
N LEU A 514 -0.77 -6.70 -13.89
CA LEU A 514 0.17 -6.87 -14.99
C LEU A 514 0.79 -5.51 -15.37
N ARG A 515 2.02 -5.54 -15.88
CA ARG A 515 2.69 -4.41 -16.55
C ARG A 515 3.28 -4.92 -17.86
N VAL A 516 3.42 -4.02 -18.84
CA VAL A 516 4.21 -4.28 -20.06
C VAL A 516 5.42 -3.36 -20.04
N ASN A 517 6.61 -3.93 -20.21
CA ASN A 517 7.83 -3.14 -20.31
C ASN A 517 7.83 -2.36 -21.62
N ARG A 518 8.00 -1.04 -21.55
CA ARG A 518 7.96 -0.16 -22.73
C ARG A 518 9.17 -0.30 -23.66
N TYR A 519 10.27 -0.86 -23.16
CA TYR A 519 11.53 -0.96 -23.91
C TYR A 519 11.66 -2.24 -24.75
N ASP A 520 11.12 -3.35 -24.27
CA ASP A 520 11.25 -4.67 -24.93
C ASP A 520 9.91 -5.43 -25.05
N ASN A 521 8.78 -4.74 -24.85
CA ASN A 521 7.42 -5.25 -25.00
C ASN A 521 7.07 -6.49 -24.14
N LYS A 522 7.87 -6.80 -23.11
CA LYS A 522 7.65 -7.99 -22.28
C LYS A 522 6.55 -7.81 -21.25
N LEU A 523 5.81 -8.89 -21.02
CA LEU A 523 4.85 -9.04 -19.94
C LEU A 523 5.57 -9.19 -18.60
N MET A 524 5.27 -8.33 -17.63
CA MET A 524 5.90 -8.27 -16.32
C MET A 524 4.85 -8.34 -15.22
N MET A 525 5.05 -9.26 -14.26
CA MET A 525 4.30 -9.30 -13.00
C MET A 525 5.27 -9.07 -11.84
N HIS A 526 4.79 -8.46 -10.76
CA HIS A 526 5.51 -8.43 -9.48
C HIS A 526 5.60 -9.87 -8.94
N GLN A 527 6.74 -10.27 -8.35
CA GLN A 527 6.97 -11.67 -7.91
C GLN A 527 5.81 -12.22 -7.07
N LEU A 528 5.40 -11.51 -6.02
CA LEU A 528 4.26 -11.88 -5.16
C LEU A 528 2.90 -12.00 -5.89
N ILE A 529 2.68 -11.29 -7.00
CA ILE A 529 1.48 -11.48 -7.85
C ILE A 529 1.61 -12.77 -8.67
N GLN A 530 2.79 -13.04 -9.22
CA GLN A 530 3.04 -14.27 -9.95
C GLN A 530 2.90 -15.51 -9.04
N ASP A 531 3.47 -15.44 -7.84
CA ASP A 531 3.35 -16.46 -6.80
C ASP A 531 1.90 -16.68 -6.38
N MET A 532 1.11 -15.60 -6.24
CA MET A 532 -0.33 -15.69 -6.00
C MET A 532 -1.06 -16.48 -7.11
N GLY A 533 -0.81 -16.19 -8.39
CA GLY A 533 -1.42 -16.91 -9.51
C GLY A 533 -1.02 -18.39 -9.54
N ARG A 534 0.26 -18.66 -9.31
CA ARG A 534 0.82 -20.02 -9.21
C ARG A 534 0.23 -20.81 -8.03
N GLU A 535 -0.02 -20.15 -6.91
CA GLU A 535 -0.61 -20.77 -5.72
C GLU A 535 -2.11 -21.01 -5.87
N ILE A 536 -2.85 -20.14 -6.56
CA ILE A 536 -4.25 -20.41 -6.97
C ILE A 536 -4.32 -21.72 -7.79
N VAL A 537 -3.40 -21.92 -8.73
CA VAL A 537 -3.27 -23.19 -9.50
C VAL A 537 -2.88 -24.37 -8.61
N ASN A 538 -1.98 -24.18 -7.63
CA ASN A 538 -1.62 -25.25 -6.69
C ASN A 538 -2.83 -25.74 -5.88
N GLN A 539 -3.71 -24.82 -5.50
CA GLN A 539 -4.90 -25.08 -4.68
C GLN A 539 -6.01 -25.85 -5.40
N GLU A 540 -6.04 -25.84 -6.74
CA GLU A 540 -6.95 -26.70 -7.54
C GLU A 540 -6.81 -28.18 -7.16
N SER A 541 -5.58 -28.62 -6.88
CA SER A 541 -5.28 -29.98 -6.40
C SER A 541 -3.94 -30.01 -5.66
N ALA A 542 -3.99 -29.86 -4.34
CA ALA A 542 -2.80 -29.85 -3.50
C ALA A 542 -2.00 -31.17 -3.56
N ARG A 543 -2.69 -32.32 -3.58
CA ARG A 543 -2.07 -33.66 -3.47
C ARG A 543 -1.73 -34.31 -4.81
N GLU A 544 -2.43 -33.96 -5.88
CA GLU A 544 -2.30 -34.62 -7.19
C GLU A 544 -2.06 -33.56 -8.28
N PRO A 545 -0.79 -33.19 -8.56
CA PRO A 545 -0.50 -32.12 -9.53
C PRO A 545 -1.12 -32.35 -10.91
N GLY A 546 -1.20 -33.60 -11.37
CA GLY A 546 -1.82 -33.97 -12.65
C GLY A 546 -3.34 -33.77 -12.76
N LYS A 547 -4.02 -33.34 -11.68
CA LYS A 547 -5.43 -32.91 -11.69
C LYS A 547 -5.60 -31.39 -11.79
N ARG A 548 -4.50 -30.63 -11.81
CA ARG A 548 -4.53 -29.16 -12.00
C ARG A 548 -4.68 -28.85 -13.48
N ASN A 549 -5.34 -27.75 -13.79
CA ASN A 549 -5.50 -27.25 -15.15
C ASN A 549 -4.16 -26.78 -15.74
N ARG A 550 -3.21 -26.38 -14.90
CA ARG A 550 -1.90 -25.83 -15.30
C ARG A 550 -0.74 -26.51 -14.56
N LEU A 551 0.23 -27.00 -15.32
CA LEU A 551 1.49 -27.56 -14.81
C LEU A 551 2.63 -26.64 -15.21
N TRP A 552 3.17 -25.88 -14.25
CA TRP A 552 4.15 -24.80 -14.52
C TRP A 552 5.53 -25.04 -13.90
N HIS A 553 5.70 -26.04 -13.03
CA HIS A 553 6.94 -26.31 -12.31
C HIS A 553 7.54 -27.68 -12.71
N THR A 554 8.87 -27.76 -12.88
CA THR A 554 9.54 -28.97 -13.42
C THR A 554 9.31 -30.24 -12.59
N LYS A 555 9.32 -30.13 -11.26
CA LYS A 555 8.99 -31.26 -10.36
C LYS A 555 7.53 -31.73 -10.50
N ALA A 556 6.65 -30.90 -11.06
CA ALA A 556 5.25 -31.22 -11.32
C ALA A 556 5.01 -31.84 -12.72
N PHE A 557 6.07 -32.09 -13.52
CA PHE A 557 5.97 -32.82 -14.80
C PHE A 557 6.09 -34.35 -14.65
N ASN A 558 6.27 -34.89 -13.44
CA ASN A 558 6.19 -36.33 -13.21
C ASN A 558 4.89 -36.99 -13.73
N PRO A 559 3.69 -36.36 -13.64
CA PRO A 559 2.46 -36.86 -14.27
C PRO A 559 2.51 -36.86 -15.80
N LEU A 560 3.26 -35.96 -16.46
CA LEU A 560 3.42 -35.97 -17.92
C LEU A 560 4.10 -37.25 -18.42
N ARG A 561 4.93 -37.88 -17.57
CA ARG A 561 5.50 -39.21 -17.85
C ARG A 561 4.47 -40.35 -17.86
N LEU A 562 3.22 -40.10 -17.45
CA LEU A 562 2.11 -41.05 -17.53
C LEU A 562 1.25 -40.85 -18.80
N LEU A 563 1.45 -39.77 -19.54
CA LEU A 563 0.70 -39.51 -20.77
C LEU A 563 1.08 -40.54 -21.85
N LYS A 564 0.08 -41.33 -22.25
CA LYS A 564 0.15 -42.25 -23.38
C LYS A 564 -0.40 -41.65 -24.67
N MET A 565 -1.29 -40.65 -24.58
CA MET A 565 -1.91 -40.04 -25.74
C MET A 565 -2.04 -38.53 -25.56
N ILE A 566 -1.73 -37.79 -26.62
CA ILE A 566 -1.95 -36.36 -26.76
C ILE A 566 -2.71 -36.16 -28.07
N ASP A 567 -3.86 -35.48 -28.00
CA ASP A 567 -4.63 -35.06 -29.16
C ASP A 567 -4.78 -33.54 -29.14
N LEU A 568 -4.17 -32.91 -30.13
CA LEU A 568 -4.15 -31.48 -30.41
C LEU A 568 -4.81 -31.22 -31.78
N SER A 569 -5.75 -32.08 -32.19
CA SER A 569 -6.48 -31.90 -33.44
C SER A 569 -7.15 -30.53 -33.51
N HIS A 570 -7.05 -29.86 -34.65
CA HIS A 570 -7.61 -28.54 -34.94
C HIS A 570 -6.98 -27.38 -34.13
N SER A 571 -5.83 -27.59 -33.46
CA SER A 571 -5.07 -26.52 -32.80
C SER A 571 -4.43 -25.57 -33.83
N HIS A 572 -5.16 -24.55 -34.26
CA HIS A 572 -4.71 -23.58 -35.27
C HIS A 572 -3.65 -22.58 -34.74
N GLY A 573 -3.51 -22.40 -33.43
CA GLY A 573 -2.43 -21.59 -32.83
C GLY A 573 -1.07 -22.29 -32.70
N LEU A 574 -0.97 -23.56 -33.10
CA LEU A 574 0.22 -24.39 -32.88
C LEU A 574 1.36 -24.05 -33.87
N VAL A 575 2.48 -23.53 -33.35
CA VAL A 575 3.73 -23.28 -34.10
C VAL A 575 4.88 -24.12 -33.55
N SER A 576 5.97 -24.19 -34.32
CA SER A 576 7.12 -25.08 -34.13
C SER A 576 7.76 -25.03 -32.73
N ASP A 577 7.98 -23.81 -32.24
CA ASP A 577 8.87 -23.54 -31.09
C ASP A 577 8.21 -23.83 -29.73
N ILE A 578 6.98 -24.35 -29.73
CA ILE A 578 6.13 -24.54 -28.53
C ILE A 578 6.29 -25.94 -27.91
N LEU A 579 6.78 -26.93 -28.66
CA LEU A 579 6.64 -28.35 -28.30
C LEU A 579 7.96 -29.06 -27.97
N ASP A 580 8.40 -28.99 -26.71
CA ASP A 580 9.40 -29.93 -26.20
C ASP A 580 8.76 -31.24 -25.69
N PHE A 581 8.86 -32.28 -26.52
CA PHE A 581 8.39 -33.63 -26.21
C PHE A 581 9.29 -34.38 -25.20
N SER A 582 10.44 -33.84 -24.79
CA SER A 582 11.31 -34.46 -23.77
C SER A 582 10.60 -34.70 -22.43
N LEU A 583 9.56 -33.90 -22.16
CA LEU A 583 8.75 -33.96 -20.94
C LEU A 583 7.72 -35.12 -20.93
N VAL A 584 7.43 -35.73 -22.08
CA VAL A 584 6.42 -36.79 -22.27
C VAL A 584 7.01 -38.10 -22.84
N PRO A 585 8.11 -38.65 -22.28
CA PRO A 585 8.90 -39.71 -22.91
C PRO A 585 8.19 -41.07 -23.10
N ASN A 586 7.02 -41.26 -22.46
CA ASN A 586 6.23 -42.49 -22.54
C ASN A 586 5.02 -42.38 -23.50
N LEU A 587 4.94 -41.31 -24.30
CA LEU A 587 3.84 -41.09 -25.24
C LEU A 587 3.77 -42.21 -26.29
N GLU A 588 2.57 -42.77 -26.48
CA GLU A 588 2.27 -43.85 -27.43
C GLU A 588 1.50 -43.33 -28.66
N ARG A 589 0.74 -42.24 -28.54
CA ARG A 589 -0.04 -41.65 -29.63
C ARG A 589 0.01 -40.12 -29.61
N LEU A 590 0.40 -39.50 -30.73
CA LEU A 590 0.38 -38.06 -30.93
C LEU A 590 -0.50 -37.72 -32.13
N VAL A 591 -1.56 -36.94 -31.89
CA VAL A 591 -2.50 -36.48 -32.92
C VAL A 591 -2.43 -34.96 -33.03
N LEU A 592 -2.13 -34.48 -34.23
CA LEU A 592 -1.92 -33.10 -34.64
C LEU A 592 -2.76 -32.78 -35.90
N LYS A 593 -3.88 -33.49 -36.08
CA LYS A 593 -4.72 -33.43 -37.28
C LYS A 593 -5.31 -32.02 -37.47
N HIS A 594 -5.17 -31.43 -38.65
CA HIS A 594 -5.64 -30.07 -38.99
C HIS A 594 -5.01 -28.92 -38.18
N CYS A 595 -3.78 -29.08 -37.67
CA CYS A 595 -2.97 -27.97 -37.18
C CYS A 595 -2.46 -27.12 -38.35
N ILE A 596 -3.33 -26.30 -38.94
CA ILE A 596 -3.08 -25.61 -40.23
C ILE A 596 -1.84 -24.70 -40.23
N ASN A 597 -1.46 -24.11 -39.09
CA ASN A 597 -0.32 -23.20 -38.97
C ASN A 597 0.99 -23.87 -38.52
N LEU A 598 0.98 -25.18 -38.29
CA LEU A 598 2.17 -25.94 -37.93
C LEU A 598 3.14 -25.98 -39.12
N ILE A 599 4.35 -25.43 -38.94
CA ILE A 599 5.37 -25.31 -40.02
C ILE A 599 6.34 -26.50 -40.00
N GLU A 600 6.74 -26.95 -38.81
CA GLU A 600 7.64 -28.07 -38.58
C GLU A 600 7.29 -28.74 -37.23
N VAL A 601 7.70 -29.99 -37.03
CA VAL A 601 7.58 -30.68 -35.74
C VAL A 601 8.95 -30.68 -35.06
N HIS A 602 9.01 -30.29 -33.79
CA HIS A 602 10.24 -30.11 -33.04
C HIS A 602 11.07 -31.41 -32.85
N GLU A 603 12.39 -31.29 -32.96
CA GLU A 603 13.35 -32.42 -32.94
C GLU A 603 13.35 -33.25 -31.65
N SER A 604 12.79 -32.73 -30.55
CA SER A 604 12.56 -33.52 -29.33
C SER A 604 11.69 -34.78 -29.56
N ILE A 605 10.93 -34.87 -30.66
CA ILE A 605 10.08 -36.02 -30.94
C ILE A 605 10.87 -37.34 -31.02
N GLY A 606 12.13 -37.32 -31.48
CA GLY A 606 12.99 -38.51 -31.53
C GLY A 606 13.21 -39.20 -30.17
N VAL A 607 13.01 -38.47 -29.06
CA VAL A 607 13.08 -39.01 -27.69
C VAL A 607 11.90 -39.96 -27.39
N LEU A 608 10.78 -39.88 -28.13
CA LEU A 608 9.57 -40.65 -27.89
C LEU A 608 9.68 -42.10 -28.38
N GLN A 609 10.54 -42.88 -27.72
CA GLN A 609 10.84 -44.27 -28.06
C GLN A 609 9.63 -45.22 -28.00
N ARG A 610 8.50 -44.81 -27.39
CA ARG A 610 7.23 -45.55 -27.30
C ARG A 610 6.15 -45.09 -28.28
N LEU A 611 6.40 -44.06 -29.09
CA LEU A 611 5.38 -43.51 -29.98
C LEU A 611 5.03 -44.51 -31.08
N VAL A 612 3.78 -44.98 -31.09
CA VAL A 612 3.21 -45.93 -32.06
C VAL A 612 2.49 -45.19 -33.20
N LEU A 613 1.81 -44.09 -32.88
CA LEU A 613 1.06 -43.27 -33.83
C LEU A 613 1.54 -41.81 -33.85
N LEU A 614 1.83 -41.30 -35.04
CA LEU A 614 1.95 -39.87 -35.33
C LEU A 614 0.98 -39.46 -36.44
N ASN A 615 -0.03 -38.66 -36.10
CA ASN A 615 -1.06 -38.23 -37.05
C ASN A 615 -0.99 -36.71 -37.30
N LEU A 616 -0.48 -36.32 -38.47
CA LEU A 616 -0.35 -34.94 -38.94
C LEU A 616 -1.38 -34.60 -40.05
N LYS A 617 -2.45 -35.39 -40.19
CA LYS A 617 -3.43 -35.28 -41.28
C LYS A 617 -3.96 -33.85 -41.43
N GLY A 618 -3.74 -33.23 -42.59
CA GLY A 618 -4.28 -31.91 -42.93
C GLY A 618 -3.52 -30.73 -42.33
N CYS A 619 -2.27 -30.90 -41.89
CA CYS A 619 -1.37 -29.78 -41.56
C CYS A 619 -0.88 -29.08 -42.83
N GLN A 620 -1.69 -28.18 -43.37
CA GLN A 620 -1.49 -27.60 -44.70
C GLN A 620 -0.18 -26.79 -44.85
N ASN A 621 0.30 -26.14 -43.78
CA ASN A 621 1.54 -25.37 -43.80
C ASN A 621 2.80 -26.14 -43.36
N LEU A 622 2.69 -27.43 -43.01
CA LEU A 622 3.83 -28.24 -42.60
C LEU A 622 4.80 -28.38 -43.78
N ARG A 623 6.04 -27.90 -43.62
CA ARG A 623 7.08 -27.87 -44.66
C ARG A 623 8.13 -28.95 -44.50
N LYS A 624 8.45 -29.34 -43.27
CA LYS A 624 9.44 -30.37 -42.97
C LYS A 624 9.04 -31.29 -41.82
N LEU A 625 9.60 -32.49 -41.85
CA LEU A 625 9.59 -33.43 -40.73
C LEU A 625 10.94 -33.35 -39.99
N PRO A 626 10.97 -33.64 -38.68
CA PRO A 626 12.18 -33.56 -37.88
C PRO A 626 13.21 -34.59 -38.37
N THR A 627 14.47 -34.18 -38.45
CA THR A 627 15.59 -35.04 -38.84
C THR A 627 15.71 -36.25 -37.91
N THR A 628 15.34 -36.10 -36.63
CA THR A 628 15.28 -37.16 -35.61
C THR A 628 14.13 -38.16 -35.78
N ILE A 629 13.23 -38.04 -36.77
CA ILE A 629 12.09 -38.95 -36.95
C ILE A 629 12.51 -40.43 -37.10
N HIS A 630 13.72 -40.68 -37.64
CA HIS A 630 14.33 -42.01 -37.73
C HIS A 630 14.67 -42.66 -36.38
N GLN A 631 14.61 -41.91 -35.27
CA GLN A 631 14.89 -42.40 -33.92
C GLN A 631 13.65 -43.03 -33.26
N LEU A 632 12.46 -42.86 -33.84
CA LEU A 632 11.19 -43.39 -33.34
C LEU A 632 11.06 -44.90 -33.56
N LYS A 633 11.67 -45.70 -32.69
CA LYS A 633 11.79 -47.16 -32.85
C LYS A 633 10.46 -47.92 -32.87
N SER A 634 9.45 -47.43 -32.16
CA SER A 634 8.14 -48.08 -31.99
C SER A 634 7.05 -47.55 -32.92
N LEU A 635 7.38 -46.64 -33.86
CA LEU A 635 6.38 -46.01 -34.71
C LEU A 635 5.86 -46.98 -35.76
N GLU A 636 4.56 -47.25 -35.69
CA GLU A 636 3.85 -48.13 -36.61
C GLU A 636 3.03 -47.33 -37.64
N GLU A 637 2.41 -46.21 -37.27
CA GLU A 637 1.50 -45.43 -38.13
C GLU A 637 1.90 -43.95 -38.24
N LEU A 638 2.06 -43.44 -39.48
CA LEU A 638 2.46 -42.05 -39.78
C LEU A 638 1.51 -41.39 -40.80
N ILE A 639 0.50 -40.67 -40.32
CA ILE A 639 -0.56 -40.11 -41.19
C ILE A 639 -0.18 -38.70 -41.66
N LEU A 640 0.25 -38.58 -42.93
CA LEU A 640 0.61 -37.31 -43.59
C LEU A 640 -0.42 -36.82 -44.63
N SER A 641 -1.60 -37.47 -44.71
CA SER A 641 -2.61 -37.15 -45.73
C SER A 641 -3.08 -35.70 -45.64
N GLY A 642 -2.94 -34.91 -46.71
CA GLY A 642 -3.38 -33.52 -46.75
C GLY A 642 -2.35 -32.48 -46.24
N CYS A 643 -1.10 -32.88 -46.01
CA CYS A 643 0.01 -31.95 -45.75
C CYS A 643 0.53 -31.35 -47.08
N SER A 644 -0.15 -30.32 -47.58
CA SER A 644 0.07 -29.77 -48.93
C SER A 644 1.44 -29.14 -49.19
N LYS A 645 2.13 -28.62 -48.16
CA LYS A 645 3.43 -27.93 -48.31
C LYS A 645 4.65 -28.77 -47.90
N LEU A 646 4.45 -30.05 -47.54
CA LEU A 646 5.53 -30.93 -47.09
C LEU A 646 6.36 -31.50 -48.26
N TYR A 647 5.81 -31.44 -49.48
CA TYR A 647 6.38 -32.03 -50.69
C TYR A 647 6.20 -31.08 -51.88
N ASP A 648 7.07 -30.09 -52.00
CA ASP A 648 7.15 -29.19 -53.16
C ASP A 648 8.38 -29.51 -54.04
N LEU A 649 8.73 -30.81 -54.12
CA LEU A 649 9.71 -31.36 -55.04
C LEU A 649 9.18 -32.68 -55.63
N ASP A 650 8.98 -32.67 -56.96
CA ASP A 650 8.72 -33.80 -57.85
C ASP A 650 7.66 -34.84 -57.44
N ASN A 651 6.42 -34.37 -57.39
CA ASN A 651 5.24 -34.98 -58.05
C ASN A 651 4.94 -36.48 -57.82
N THR A 652 5.50 -37.08 -56.77
CA THR A 652 5.16 -38.42 -56.31
C THR A 652 4.00 -38.32 -55.33
N LYS A 653 2.87 -38.97 -55.65
CA LYS A 653 1.70 -39.00 -54.76
C LYS A 653 2.14 -39.51 -53.38
N PRO A 654 1.67 -38.90 -52.27
CA PRO A 654 2.07 -39.33 -50.95
C PRO A 654 1.68 -40.81 -50.78
N PRO A 655 2.61 -41.69 -50.38
CA PRO A 655 2.19 -42.94 -49.80
C PRO A 655 1.34 -42.58 -48.57
N THR A 656 0.10 -43.04 -48.54
CA THR A 656 -0.72 -42.94 -47.33
C THR A 656 -0.16 -43.99 -46.37
N LEU A 657 0.91 -43.62 -45.67
CA LEU A 657 1.69 -44.49 -44.77
C LEU A 657 0.95 -44.72 -43.45
N THR A 658 -0.23 -45.33 -43.54
CA THR A 658 -0.91 -45.92 -42.38
C THR A 658 -0.08 -47.01 -41.71
N GLN A 659 0.98 -47.50 -42.37
CA GLN A 659 2.02 -48.34 -41.78
C GLN A 659 3.41 -47.87 -42.23
N VAL A 660 4.35 -47.71 -41.29
CA VAL A 660 5.76 -47.34 -41.51
C VAL A 660 6.74 -48.31 -40.84
N ASN A 661 7.98 -48.34 -41.33
CA ASN A 661 9.08 -49.08 -40.71
C ASN A 661 10.38 -48.27 -40.64
N GLN A 662 11.36 -48.77 -39.88
CA GLN A 662 12.63 -48.07 -39.63
C GLN A 662 13.39 -47.66 -40.92
N PRO A 663 13.55 -48.53 -41.95
CA PRO A 663 14.14 -48.11 -43.23
C PRO A 663 13.42 -46.93 -43.89
N GLN A 664 12.08 -46.90 -43.91
CA GLN A 664 11.31 -45.80 -44.48
C GLN A 664 11.53 -44.49 -43.72
N LEU A 665 11.55 -44.53 -42.39
CA LEU A 665 11.82 -43.34 -41.56
C LEU A 665 13.26 -42.83 -41.74
N GLY A 666 14.22 -43.73 -41.94
CA GLY A 666 15.60 -43.39 -42.30
C GLY A 666 15.69 -42.67 -43.66
N CYS A 667 15.00 -43.17 -44.69
CA CYS A 667 14.93 -42.50 -45.99
C CYS A 667 14.29 -41.11 -45.91
N ILE A 668 13.21 -40.94 -45.13
CA ILE A 668 12.57 -39.64 -44.92
C ILE A 668 13.56 -38.66 -44.24
N ALA A 669 14.23 -39.08 -43.18
CA ALA A 669 15.21 -38.24 -42.48
C ALA A 669 16.38 -37.85 -43.39
N GLN A 670 16.90 -38.77 -44.20
CA GLN A 670 17.98 -38.49 -45.15
C GLN A 670 17.53 -37.51 -46.24
N GLN A 671 16.34 -37.67 -46.80
CA GLN A 671 15.78 -36.72 -47.77
C GLN A 671 15.67 -35.31 -47.18
N GLN A 672 15.22 -35.16 -45.93
CA GLN A 672 15.16 -33.84 -45.28
C GLN A 672 16.57 -33.25 -45.07
N LEU A 673 17.56 -34.04 -44.66
CA LEU A 673 18.96 -33.61 -44.49
C LEU A 673 19.65 -33.23 -45.81
N GLU A 674 19.25 -33.83 -46.92
CA GLU A 674 19.72 -33.47 -48.27
C GLU A 674 19.06 -32.20 -48.81
N LEU A 675 17.92 -31.78 -48.25
CA LEU A 675 17.19 -30.54 -48.59
C LEU A 675 17.60 -29.33 -47.72
N GLU A 676 18.26 -29.56 -46.59
CA GLU A 676 18.81 -28.49 -45.72
C GLU A 676 20.26 -28.09 -46.13
N ARG A 677 20.81 -28.67 -47.20
CA ARG A 677 22.16 -28.41 -47.73
C ARG A 677 22.15 -27.66 -49.07
#